data_AF-G0M0S4-F1
#
_entry.id   AF-G0M0S4-F1
#
_cell.length_a   1.000
_cell.length_b   1.000
_cell.length_c   1.000
_cell.angle_alpha   90.00
_cell.angle_beta   90.00
_cell.angle_gamma   90.00
#
_symmetry.space_group_name_H-M   'P 1'
#
loop_
_entity.id
_entity.type
_entity.pdbx_description
1 polymer ?
#
loop_
_entity_poly.entity_id
_entity_poly.type
_entity_poly.pdbx_seq_one_letter_code
_entity_poly.pdbx_strand_id
1 'polypeptide(L)'
;MKFVGIVGTNARHSYNRMLLEFMQRHFADQAEIEILELTDVPMFDESNDQTDSDVIQQFATKIEAADGVIIASPEHNHSIPSALKSIIEWLSFKIHPFDGQAVMIVGASYSVQGSSRAQLHLRQVLDAPGVNASVMPGSEFLLGRAPTAFDDQGNLKVQGTIDFLDSCFAKFQKFAEIVAEMNAPEALSFNPGTYEVTATGHNGELPMRVTLSADRIEDIEIDTSSETKGIADVAFERIPKEIIDGQTLAVDAISGASITSHGVIDGVARAVKEAGANPDELKKRRATKAVAKPKVTEVTTDVVVVGAGGAGLTAAAKVLQAGHQALVLEKFPAVGGNTVRAGGPMNAADPDWQRQFAALPGEKKSLQELTELDEAQIAPEYRADFRTLKQQIKTYLADNADQTGTLFDSTLLHRIQTYLGGKRTDLNGQQIYGQYDLVKELTDNALDSVKWLKSIGVKFDETQVTMPVGAIWRRGHKPMGDLGFAYIQTLKDFVEKQGGTIMTETPVQKLLVTDGQVRGVVATNADHEQVIVHADAVILASGGFAANTKMLQKYNTYWTAIDDDVKTTNSPAMTGDGIRLGTSVGADLVGMGFSQMMPVSDPNTGELFTGLQVPPANFVMVNQQGKRFVNEYGSRDELTQAAIDNGSLFYLIADEAIKKTAYNTSQAKIDQQVADGTLFRANTLAELAEQIKVDPDVLTKTISDYNHYVDAGSDPEFHKTAFDLKVEVAPFYATPRKPATHHTMGGLKIDTGAHVLDHQGQPIDGLYAAGEVAGGIHAGNRLGGNSLSDIFTFGRIAAANALADHETAVTE
;
A
#
# COMPACT_ATOMS: atom_id res chain seq x y z
N MET A 1 8.80 43.06 -13.29
CA MET A 1 8.50 41.65 -13.66
C MET A 1 9.70 40.80 -13.33
N LYS A 2 9.47 39.56 -12.90
CA LYS A 2 10.50 38.55 -12.65
C LYS A 2 10.46 37.54 -13.79
N PHE A 3 11.59 37.34 -14.47
CA PHE A 3 11.74 36.35 -15.52
C PHE A 3 12.81 35.33 -15.16
N VAL A 4 12.66 34.12 -15.68
CA VAL A 4 13.70 33.09 -15.64
C VAL A 4 14.36 32.98 -17.01
N GLY A 5 15.68 33.08 -17.07
CA GLY A 5 16.48 32.86 -18.28
C GLY A 5 17.10 31.46 -18.30
N ILE A 6 16.71 30.58 -19.21
CA ILE A 6 17.30 29.24 -19.33
C ILE A 6 18.38 29.23 -20.41
N VAL A 7 19.61 28.91 -20.01
CA VAL A 7 20.71 28.67 -20.95
C VAL A 7 20.48 27.32 -21.61
N GLY A 8 20.09 27.30 -22.89
CA GLY A 8 19.67 26.10 -23.60
C GLY A 8 20.75 25.04 -23.87
N THR A 9 21.91 25.10 -23.22
CA THR A 9 23.02 24.15 -23.40
C THR A 9 23.77 23.95 -22.08
N ASN A 10 24.32 22.75 -21.88
CA ASN A 10 25.23 22.42 -20.78
C ASN A 10 26.71 22.64 -21.13
N ALA A 11 27.00 23.35 -22.23
CA ALA A 11 28.38 23.66 -22.62
C ALA A 11 29.03 24.66 -21.65
N ARG A 12 30.29 24.38 -21.27
CA ARG A 12 31.11 25.28 -20.43
C ARG A 12 31.20 26.69 -21.01
N HIS A 13 31.34 26.81 -22.33
CA HIS A 13 31.28 28.08 -23.06
C HIS A 13 30.01 28.15 -23.90
N SER A 14 29.26 29.26 -23.80
CA SER A 14 28.00 29.45 -24.52
C SER A 14 27.77 30.93 -24.83
N TYR A 15 27.62 31.27 -26.10
CA TYR A 15 27.17 32.61 -26.51
C TYR A 15 25.71 32.89 -26.12
N ASN A 16 24.92 31.84 -25.86
CA ASN A 16 23.54 31.99 -25.38
C ASN A 16 23.52 32.39 -23.90
N ARG A 17 24.49 31.91 -23.12
CA ARG A 17 24.74 32.40 -21.75
C ARG A 17 25.14 33.87 -21.77
N MET A 18 26.13 34.23 -22.59
CA MET A 18 26.55 35.63 -22.75
C MET A 18 25.39 36.53 -23.19
N LEU A 19 24.50 36.05 -24.07
CA LEU A 19 23.30 36.78 -24.47
C LEU A 19 22.34 37.00 -23.30
N LEU A 20 22.06 35.98 -22.49
CA LEU A 20 21.22 36.13 -21.30
C LEU A 20 21.86 37.02 -20.23
N GLU A 21 23.16 36.93 -20.01
CA GLU A 21 23.92 37.81 -19.10
C GLU A 21 23.94 39.26 -19.60
N PHE A 22 23.99 39.48 -20.92
CA PHE A 22 23.79 40.79 -21.51
C PHE A 22 22.37 41.30 -21.25
N MET A 23 21.33 40.49 -21.54
CA MET A 23 19.93 40.85 -21.29
C MET A 23 19.68 41.17 -19.81
N GLN A 24 20.19 40.35 -18.88
CA GLN A 24 20.08 40.56 -17.44
C GLN A 24 20.64 41.92 -17.01
N ARG A 25 21.80 42.32 -17.53
CA ARG A 25 22.41 43.62 -17.22
C ARG A 25 21.72 44.78 -17.92
N HIS A 26 21.40 44.63 -19.20
CA HIS A 26 20.84 45.68 -20.06
C HIS A 26 19.39 46.02 -19.68
N PHE A 27 18.60 45.03 -19.23
CA PHE A 27 17.21 45.20 -18.81
C PHE A 27 16.99 45.28 -17.30
N ALA A 28 18.06 45.46 -16.50
CA ALA A 28 17.99 45.45 -15.04
C ALA A 28 17.02 46.49 -14.45
N ASP A 29 16.84 47.64 -15.12
CA ASP A 29 15.90 48.68 -14.71
C ASP A 29 14.43 48.35 -15.05
N GLN A 30 14.19 47.32 -15.87
CA GLN A 30 12.86 46.95 -16.38
C GLN A 30 12.34 45.63 -15.80
N ALA A 31 13.23 44.65 -15.59
CA ALA A 31 12.88 43.34 -15.09
C ALA A 31 14.06 42.67 -14.36
N GLU A 32 13.75 41.82 -13.39
CA GLU A 32 14.69 40.89 -12.80
C GLU A 32 14.77 39.64 -13.67
N ILE A 33 15.96 39.24 -14.11
CA ILE A 33 16.18 38.02 -14.91
C ILE A 33 17.07 37.08 -14.11
N GLU A 34 16.53 35.96 -13.63
CA GLU A 34 17.28 34.91 -12.94
C GLU A 34 17.74 33.85 -13.95
N ILE A 35 19.05 33.66 -14.10
CA ILE A 35 19.61 32.74 -15.10
C ILE A 35 19.79 31.33 -14.50
N LEU A 36 19.29 30.32 -15.22
CA LEU A 36 19.42 28.90 -14.86
C LEU A 36 20.28 28.13 -15.87
N GLU A 37 21.13 27.27 -15.32
CA GLU A 37 22.10 26.45 -16.06
C GLU A 37 21.64 24.99 -16.15
N LEU A 38 21.90 24.36 -17.29
CA LEU A 38 21.56 22.95 -17.51
C LEU A 38 22.70 21.98 -17.19
N THR A 39 23.76 22.44 -16.52
CA THR A 39 24.97 21.64 -16.27
C THR A 39 24.69 20.40 -15.42
N ASP A 40 23.84 20.54 -14.41
CA ASP A 40 23.54 19.49 -13.42
C ASP A 40 22.19 18.80 -13.67
N VAL A 41 21.54 19.10 -14.80
CA VAL A 41 20.26 18.47 -15.16
C VAL A 41 20.52 17.04 -15.67
N PRO A 42 19.87 16.02 -15.08
CA PRO A 42 19.99 14.65 -15.56
C PRO A 42 19.33 14.48 -16.94
N MET A 43 19.87 13.58 -17.75
CA MET A 43 19.21 13.17 -19.00
C MET A 43 17.87 12.52 -18.65
N PHE A 44 16.84 12.81 -19.44
CA PHE A 44 15.50 12.27 -19.19
C PHE A 44 15.47 10.74 -19.39
N ASP A 45 14.96 10.02 -18.38
CA ASP A 45 14.74 8.58 -18.41
C ASP A 45 13.47 8.26 -17.62
N GLU A 46 12.38 7.96 -18.34
CA GLU A 46 11.08 7.61 -17.75
C GLU A 46 11.16 6.43 -16.77
N SER A 47 12.08 5.49 -17.00
CA SER A 47 12.25 4.31 -16.14
C SER A 47 12.99 4.62 -14.83
N ASN A 48 13.67 5.77 -14.76
CA ASN A 48 14.40 6.24 -13.60
C ASN A 48 13.96 7.66 -13.24
N ASP A 49 12.73 7.74 -12.74
CA ASP A 49 12.08 8.99 -12.39
C ASP A 49 12.89 9.81 -11.37
N GLN A 50 13.28 11.02 -11.77
CA GLN A 50 14.00 12.02 -10.98
C GLN A 50 13.24 13.34 -10.91
N THR A 51 11.92 13.33 -11.17
CA THR A 51 11.08 14.54 -11.08
C THR A 51 11.21 15.21 -9.71
N ASP A 52 11.36 14.44 -8.64
CA ASP A 52 11.46 14.96 -7.26
C ASP A 52 12.90 15.31 -6.86
N SER A 53 13.87 15.24 -7.78
CA SER A 53 15.24 15.68 -7.48
C SER A 53 15.32 17.19 -7.28
N ASP A 54 16.22 17.64 -6.41
CA ASP A 54 16.43 19.05 -6.08
C ASP A 54 16.58 19.93 -7.33
N VAL A 55 17.32 19.46 -8.34
CA VAL A 55 17.57 20.22 -9.56
C VAL A 55 16.30 20.44 -10.37
N ILE A 56 15.46 19.41 -10.54
CA ILE A 56 14.22 19.51 -11.32
C ILE A 56 13.19 20.37 -10.59
N GLN A 57 13.03 20.15 -9.28
CA GLN A 57 12.10 20.92 -8.45
C GLN A 57 12.49 22.40 -8.34
N GLN A 58 13.79 22.71 -8.30
CA GLN A 58 14.26 24.10 -8.36
C GLN A 58 13.90 24.78 -9.67
N PHE A 59 14.05 24.11 -10.82
CA PHE A 59 13.61 24.65 -12.11
C PHE A 59 12.10 24.89 -12.11
N ALA A 60 11.31 23.90 -11.71
CA ALA A 60 9.86 23.99 -11.67
C ALA A 60 9.39 25.17 -10.81
N THR A 61 9.87 25.25 -9.58
CA THR A 61 9.53 26.31 -8.62
C THR A 61 9.86 27.70 -9.17
N LYS A 62 11.04 27.86 -9.77
CA LYS A 62 11.47 29.15 -10.30
C LYS A 62 10.67 29.55 -11.54
N ILE A 63 10.32 28.60 -12.38
CA ILE A 63 9.46 28.83 -13.56
C ILE A 63 8.06 29.22 -13.10
N GLU A 64 7.47 28.51 -12.14
CA GLU A 64 6.12 28.80 -11.63
C GLU A 64 6.03 30.17 -10.93
N ALA A 65 7.11 30.58 -10.26
CA ALA A 65 7.18 31.89 -9.59
C ALA A 65 7.52 33.07 -10.53
N ALA A 66 7.80 32.80 -11.81
CA ALA A 66 8.15 33.84 -12.78
C ALA A 66 6.92 34.37 -13.51
N ASP A 67 6.99 35.64 -13.94
CA ASP A 67 6.02 36.24 -14.86
C ASP A 67 6.22 35.73 -16.31
N GLY A 68 7.30 34.99 -16.56
CA GLY A 68 7.62 34.39 -17.86
C GLY A 68 9.03 33.81 -17.93
N VAL A 69 9.30 33.05 -18.99
CA VAL A 69 10.57 32.36 -19.22
C VAL A 69 11.22 32.83 -20.52
N ILE A 70 12.52 33.05 -20.50
CA ILE A 70 13.35 33.38 -21.66
C ILE A 70 14.28 32.20 -21.92
N ILE A 71 14.11 31.51 -23.05
CA ILE A 71 14.96 30.37 -23.40
C ILE A 71 15.95 30.79 -24.47
N ALA A 72 17.24 30.77 -24.15
CA ALA A 72 18.32 31.07 -25.08
C ALA A 72 18.89 29.78 -25.67
N SER A 73 18.46 29.41 -26.87
CA SER A 73 18.76 28.11 -27.47
C SER A 73 19.81 28.21 -28.59
N PRO A 74 20.95 27.48 -28.50
CA PRO A 74 21.80 27.26 -29.66
C PRO A 74 21.18 26.27 -30.64
N GLU A 75 21.67 26.27 -31.88
CA GLU A 75 21.27 25.28 -32.88
C GLU A 75 22.30 24.15 -33.03
N HIS A 76 21.82 22.91 -32.94
CA HIS A 76 22.57 21.71 -33.29
C HIS A 76 21.79 20.87 -34.29
N ASN A 77 22.35 20.66 -35.48
CA ASN A 77 21.75 19.84 -36.54
C ASN A 77 20.27 20.19 -36.84
N HIS A 78 19.95 21.49 -36.93
CA HIS A 78 18.60 22.01 -37.14
C HIS A 78 17.60 21.72 -36.00
N SER A 79 18.10 21.47 -34.79
CA SER A 79 17.30 21.18 -33.60
C SER A 79 17.84 21.90 -32.37
N ILE A 80 17.08 21.82 -31.27
CA ILE A 80 17.53 22.21 -29.93
C ILE A 80 18.53 21.20 -29.35
N PRO A 81 19.37 21.62 -28.38
CA PRO A 81 20.30 20.71 -27.71
C PRO A 81 19.57 19.66 -26.86
N SER A 82 20.18 18.48 -26.71
CA SER A 82 19.60 17.38 -25.91
C SER A 82 19.34 17.76 -24.46
N ALA A 83 20.26 18.49 -23.82
CA ALA A 83 20.08 18.97 -22.45
C ALA A 83 18.82 19.85 -22.28
N LEU A 84 18.54 20.72 -23.26
CA LEU A 84 17.32 21.54 -23.25
C LEU A 84 16.07 20.69 -23.46
N LYS A 85 16.14 19.66 -24.32
CA LYS A 85 15.00 18.74 -24.48
C LYS A 85 14.73 17.97 -23.19
N SER A 86 15.78 17.45 -22.53
CA SER A 86 15.64 16.66 -21.30
C SER A 86 15.02 17.46 -20.16
N ILE A 87 15.43 18.72 -19.94
CA ILE A 87 14.79 19.53 -18.89
C ILE A 87 13.30 19.76 -19.19
N ILE A 88 12.93 20.00 -20.46
CA ILE A 88 11.53 20.18 -20.84
C ILE A 88 10.75 18.88 -20.58
N GLU A 89 11.33 17.71 -20.87
CA GLU A 89 10.68 16.41 -20.61
C GLU A 89 10.48 16.14 -19.13
N TRP A 90 11.47 16.43 -18.28
CA TRP A 90 11.30 16.35 -16.83
C TRP A 90 10.17 17.26 -16.33
N LEU A 91 10.09 18.47 -16.88
CA LEU A 91 9.08 19.49 -16.57
C LEU A 91 7.76 19.32 -17.36
N SER A 92 7.56 18.16 -17.99
CA SER A 92 6.30 17.81 -18.65
C SER A 92 5.87 16.36 -18.40
N PHE A 93 6.62 15.62 -17.58
CA PHE A 93 6.36 14.20 -17.30
C PHE A 93 5.32 14.01 -16.18
N LYS A 94 5.65 14.48 -14.97
CA LYS A 94 4.77 14.41 -13.79
C LYS A 94 4.40 15.78 -13.21
N ILE A 95 5.15 16.81 -13.62
CA ILE A 95 4.93 18.21 -13.24
C ILE A 95 4.87 19.04 -14.52
N HIS A 96 4.18 20.18 -14.45
CA HIS A 96 3.85 21.00 -15.63
C HIS A 96 4.02 22.51 -15.37
N PRO A 97 5.20 23.00 -14.96
CA PRO A 97 5.42 24.40 -14.64
C PRO A 97 5.36 25.34 -15.86
N PHE A 98 5.46 24.80 -17.07
CA PHE A 98 5.32 25.59 -18.31
C PHE A 98 3.86 25.81 -18.73
N ASP A 99 2.89 25.14 -18.10
CA ASP A 99 1.48 25.22 -18.51
C ASP A 99 0.95 26.64 -18.35
N GLY A 100 0.47 27.21 -19.47
CA GLY A 100 0.04 28.60 -19.54
C GLY A 100 1.17 29.63 -19.47
N GLN A 101 2.42 29.24 -19.23
CA GLN A 101 3.50 30.18 -18.92
C GLN A 101 3.95 30.97 -20.15
N ALA A 102 4.20 32.27 -19.99
CA ALA A 102 4.66 33.12 -21.09
C ALA A 102 6.13 32.83 -21.44
N VAL A 103 6.43 32.50 -22.71
CA VAL A 103 7.79 32.16 -23.13
C VAL A 103 8.31 33.04 -24.28
N MET A 104 9.50 33.62 -24.10
CA MET A 104 10.32 34.23 -25.15
C MET A 104 11.45 33.29 -25.53
N ILE A 105 11.69 33.16 -26.83
CA ILE A 105 12.83 32.41 -27.34
C ILE A 105 13.83 33.39 -27.95
N VAL A 106 15.08 33.28 -27.54
CA VAL A 106 16.21 34.00 -28.13
C VAL A 106 17.29 32.99 -28.53
N GLY A 107 18.26 33.42 -29.33
CA GLY A 107 19.41 32.57 -29.55
C GLY A 107 20.56 33.22 -30.27
N ALA A 108 21.76 32.71 -29.96
CA ALA A 108 23.03 33.10 -30.53
C ALA A 108 23.66 31.90 -31.24
N SER A 109 24.18 32.15 -32.45
CA SER A 109 24.75 31.12 -33.31
C SER A 109 26.11 31.54 -33.88
N TYR A 110 26.93 30.55 -34.24
CA TYR A 110 28.23 30.78 -34.87
C TYR A 110 28.11 31.41 -36.27
N SER A 111 27.06 31.06 -37.02
CA SER A 111 26.93 31.40 -38.44
C SER A 111 25.93 32.55 -38.69
N VAL A 112 25.68 32.88 -39.96
CA VAL A 112 24.82 34.00 -40.36
C VAL A 112 23.32 33.75 -40.22
N GLN A 113 22.88 32.49 -40.17
CA GLN A 113 21.44 32.15 -40.19
C GLN A 113 20.75 32.29 -38.82
N GLY A 114 21.50 32.66 -37.77
CA GLY A 114 20.97 32.68 -36.41
C GLY A 114 20.66 31.27 -35.89
N SER A 115 19.92 31.20 -34.80
CA SER A 115 19.36 29.96 -34.23
C SER A 115 17.97 29.61 -34.79
N SER A 116 17.64 30.08 -36.00
CA SER A 116 16.25 30.16 -36.49
C SER A 116 15.53 28.82 -36.52
N ARG A 117 16.20 27.74 -36.94
CA ARG A 117 15.57 26.41 -37.03
C ARG A 117 15.41 25.78 -35.65
N ALA A 118 16.38 25.97 -34.77
CA ALA A 118 16.26 25.53 -33.38
C ALA A 118 15.12 26.24 -32.64
N GLN A 119 14.92 27.56 -32.87
CA GLN A 119 13.79 28.27 -32.27
C GLN A 119 12.45 27.76 -32.80
N LEU A 120 12.34 27.50 -34.11
CA LEU A 120 11.10 26.95 -34.67
C LEU A 120 10.78 25.56 -34.10
N HIS A 121 11.79 24.69 -33.98
CA HIS A 121 11.60 23.37 -33.36
C HIS A 121 11.24 23.50 -31.87
N LEU A 122 11.90 24.41 -31.13
CA LEU A 122 11.58 24.66 -29.72
C LEU A 122 10.12 25.13 -29.54
N ARG A 123 9.60 25.98 -30.43
CA ARG A 123 8.18 26.39 -30.40
C ARG A 123 7.25 25.19 -30.48
N GLN A 124 7.52 24.25 -31.39
CA GLN A 124 6.70 23.03 -31.52
C GLN A 124 6.76 22.16 -30.26
N VAL A 125 7.92 22.08 -29.61
CA VAL A 125 8.09 21.34 -28.36
C VAL A 125 7.32 22.00 -27.21
N LEU A 126 7.41 23.34 -27.10
CA LEU A 126 6.75 24.11 -26.04
C LEU A 126 5.22 24.15 -26.17
N ASP A 127 4.71 24.06 -27.41
CA ASP A 127 3.27 24.02 -27.73
C ASP A 127 2.66 22.61 -27.55
N ALA A 128 3.48 21.58 -27.31
CA ALA A 128 3.00 20.20 -27.21
C ALA A 128 2.12 19.99 -25.96
N PRO A 129 1.10 19.10 -26.04
CA PRO A 129 0.30 18.71 -24.88
C PRO A 129 1.17 18.23 -23.72
N GLY A 130 0.95 18.79 -22.55
CA GLY A 130 1.73 18.52 -21.34
C GLY A 130 2.88 19.50 -21.10
N VAL A 131 3.29 20.30 -22.10
CA VAL A 131 4.11 21.50 -21.87
C VAL A 131 3.23 22.74 -21.85
N ASN A 132 2.33 22.87 -22.83
CA ASN A 132 1.26 23.89 -22.91
C ASN A 132 1.74 25.34 -22.68
N ALA A 133 2.96 25.69 -23.11
CA ALA A 133 3.50 27.03 -22.90
C ALA A 133 2.90 28.04 -23.88
N SER A 134 2.63 29.26 -23.40
CA SER A 134 2.24 30.39 -24.24
C SER A 134 3.49 31.03 -24.85
N VAL A 135 3.89 30.63 -26.07
CA VAL A 135 5.12 31.14 -26.69
C VAL A 135 4.87 32.41 -27.52
N MET A 136 5.63 33.49 -27.27
CA MET A 136 5.44 34.79 -27.94
C MET A 136 5.62 34.67 -29.47
N PRO A 137 4.62 35.06 -30.29
CA PRO A 137 4.70 34.98 -31.75
C PRO A 137 5.42 36.17 -32.40
N GLY A 138 6.11 35.94 -33.51
CA GLY A 138 6.52 36.98 -34.48
C GLY A 138 7.64 37.95 -34.06
N SER A 139 8.25 37.79 -32.88
CA SER A 139 9.34 38.65 -32.38
C SER A 139 10.58 37.82 -32.02
N GLU A 140 11.21 37.25 -33.04
CA GLU A 140 12.36 36.34 -32.92
C GLU A 140 13.69 37.09 -32.85
N PHE A 141 14.38 36.99 -31.71
CA PHE A 141 15.74 37.51 -31.61
C PHE A 141 16.75 36.44 -32.03
N LEU A 142 17.39 36.67 -33.19
CA LEU A 142 18.30 35.74 -33.86
C LEU A 142 19.68 36.38 -34.01
N LEU A 143 20.59 36.10 -33.09
CA LEU A 143 21.95 36.61 -33.14
C LEU A 143 22.84 35.69 -33.99
N GLY A 144 23.18 36.15 -35.19
CA GLY A 144 24.19 35.51 -36.05
C GLY A 144 25.62 35.97 -35.71
N ARG A 145 26.61 35.18 -36.13
CA ARG A 145 28.05 35.50 -35.98
C ARG A 145 28.46 35.88 -34.55
N ALA A 146 27.92 35.17 -33.58
CA ALA A 146 28.12 35.43 -32.15
C ALA A 146 29.60 35.62 -31.72
N PRO A 147 30.60 34.89 -32.26
CA PRO A 147 32.01 35.11 -31.91
C PRO A 147 32.52 36.53 -32.14
N THR A 148 31.88 37.29 -33.02
CA THR A 148 32.24 38.69 -33.33
C THR A 148 31.24 39.72 -32.83
N ALA A 149 30.09 39.28 -32.32
CA ALA A 149 28.98 40.14 -31.94
C ALA A 149 29.16 40.80 -30.57
N PHE A 150 29.89 40.14 -29.67
CA PHE A 150 30.16 40.62 -28.30
C PHE A 150 31.54 41.29 -28.18
N ASP A 151 31.67 42.26 -27.28
CA ASP A 151 32.94 42.79 -26.78
C ASP A 151 33.54 41.91 -25.66
N ASP A 152 34.70 42.32 -25.14
CA ASP A 152 35.42 41.58 -24.11
C ASP A 152 34.71 41.58 -22.75
N GLN A 153 33.70 42.44 -22.57
CA GLN A 153 32.84 42.53 -21.39
C GLN A 153 31.49 41.82 -21.60
N GLY A 154 31.32 41.16 -22.75
CA GLY A 154 30.10 40.43 -23.12
C GLY A 154 28.94 41.33 -23.54
N ASN A 155 29.19 42.58 -23.95
CA ASN A 155 28.16 43.47 -24.48
C ASN A 155 28.04 43.35 -25.99
N LEU A 156 26.82 43.50 -26.52
CA LEU A 156 26.60 43.57 -27.96
C LEU A 156 27.23 44.85 -28.55
N LYS A 157 28.00 44.70 -29.64
CA LYS A 157 28.74 45.82 -30.26
C LYS A 157 27.89 46.72 -31.17
N VAL A 158 26.79 46.20 -31.71
CA VAL A 158 26.05 46.84 -32.80
C VAL A 158 24.73 47.40 -32.27
N GLN A 159 24.60 48.74 -32.25
CA GLN A 159 23.43 49.42 -31.69
C GLN A 159 22.11 48.95 -32.34
N GLY A 160 22.04 48.81 -33.66
CA GLY A 160 20.81 48.33 -34.32
C GLY A 160 20.38 46.92 -33.91
N THR A 161 21.31 46.07 -33.45
CA THR A 161 20.99 44.77 -32.87
C THR A 161 20.43 44.92 -31.45
N ILE A 162 20.97 45.85 -30.67
CA ILE A 162 20.47 46.20 -29.33
C ILE A 162 19.05 46.77 -29.45
N ASP A 163 18.82 47.73 -30.34
CA ASP A 163 17.51 48.34 -30.57
C ASP A 163 16.44 47.29 -30.96
N PHE A 164 16.83 46.27 -31.74
CA PHE A 164 15.94 45.17 -32.10
C PHE A 164 15.65 44.26 -30.90
N LEU A 165 16.66 43.94 -30.08
CA LEU A 165 16.47 43.19 -28.83
C LEU A 165 15.54 43.93 -27.88
N ASP A 166 15.71 45.25 -27.73
CA ASP A 166 14.84 46.12 -26.93
C ASP A 166 13.39 46.05 -27.41
N SER A 167 13.17 46.10 -28.73
CA SER A 167 11.84 45.94 -29.31
C SER A 167 11.23 44.56 -29.03
N CYS A 168 12.02 43.49 -29.12
CA CYS A 168 11.56 42.13 -28.81
C CYS A 168 11.20 41.99 -27.32
N PHE A 169 12.05 42.49 -26.43
CA PHE A 169 11.86 42.38 -24.99
C PHE A 169 10.65 43.20 -24.49
N ALA A 170 10.48 44.43 -24.99
CA ALA A 170 9.31 45.26 -24.68
C ALA A 170 7.99 44.61 -25.13
N LYS A 171 8.00 43.86 -26.24
CA LYS A 171 6.84 43.07 -26.68
C LYS A 171 6.61 41.86 -25.77
N PHE A 172 7.68 41.22 -25.31
CA PHE A 172 7.58 40.08 -24.41
C PHE A 172 6.98 40.46 -23.06
N GLN A 173 7.36 41.61 -22.48
CA GLN A 173 6.76 42.09 -21.23
C GLN A 173 5.24 42.26 -21.36
N LYS A 174 4.77 42.90 -22.43
CA LYS A 174 3.33 43.05 -22.71
C LYS A 174 2.64 41.70 -22.95
N PHE A 175 3.31 40.79 -23.64
CA PHE A 175 2.78 39.46 -23.90
C PHE A 175 2.64 38.66 -22.60
N ALA A 176 3.62 38.74 -21.70
CA ALA A 176 3.57 38.12 -20.38
C ALA A 176 2.42 38.68 -19.53
N GLU A 177 2.17 40.00 -19.56
CA GLU A 177 1.00 40.60 -18.91
C GLU A 177 -0.32 40.06 -19.45
N ILE A 178 -0.47 39.96 -20.78
CA ILE A 178 -1.69 39.42 -21.43
C ILE A 178 -1.90 37.95 -21.05
N VAL A 179 -0.84 37.14 -21.10
CA VAL A 179 -0.90 35.72 -20.72
C VAL A 179 -1.29 35.56 -19.26
N ALA A 180 -0.72 36.38 -18.36
CA ALA A 180 -1.08 36.38 -16.95
C ALA A 180 -2.55 36.76 -16.73
N GLU A 181 -3.08 37.74 -17.48
CA GLU A 181 -4.50 38.11 -17.44
C GLU A 181 -5.41 37.00 -17.96
N MET A 182 -5.03 36.32 -19.05
CA MET A 182 -5.77 35.18 -19.60
C MET A 182 -5.80 33.97 -18.66
N ASN A 183 -4.76 33.79 -17.85
CA ASN A 183 -4.63 32.70 -16.89
C ASN A 183 -5.14 33.07 -15.48
N ALA A 184 -5.57 34.32 -15.27
CA ALA A 184 -6.09 34.74 -13.97
C ALA A 184 -7.34 33.90 -13.61
N PRO A 185 -7.41 33.33 -12.39
CA PRO A 185 -8.56 32.53 -11.99
C PRO A 185 -9.84 33.36 -12.07
N GLU A 186 -10.87 32.85 -12.76
CA GLU A 186 -12.20 33.46 -12.72
C GLU A 186 -12.67 33.58 -11.25
N ALA A 187 -13.27 34.71 -10.87
CA ALA A 187 -13.78 34.90 -9.52
C ALA A 187 -14.81 33.80 -9.20
N LEU A 188 -14.65 33.12 -8.04
CA LEU A 188 -15.64 32.12 -7.60
C LEU A 188 -16.94 32.84 -7.29
N SER A 189 -18.03 32.33 -7.88
CA SER A 189 -19.38 32.80 -7.62
C SER A 189 -20.28 31.58 -7.53
N PHE A 190 -20.80 31.32 -6.33
CA PHE A 190 -21.73 30.24 -6.04
C PHE A 190 -23.09 30.82 -5.66
N ASN A 191 -24.17 30.07 -5.91
CA ASN A 191 -25.44 30.31 -5.25
C ASN A 191 -25.32 29.84 -3.79
N PRO A 192 -25.45 30.73 -2.79
CA PRO A 192 -25.26 30.34 -1.40
C PRO A 192 -26.30 29.31 -0.94
N GLY A 193 -25.87 28.30 -0.19
CA GLY A 193 -26.75 27.24 0.32
C GLY A 193 -25.99 26.03 0.86
N THR A 194 -26.75 25.06 1.39
CA THR A 194 -26.25 23.73 1.72
C THR A 194 -26.81 22.72 0.73
N TYR A 195 -25.92 21.98 0.09
CA TYR A 195 -26.23 21.03 -0.97
C TYR A 195 -26.01 19.61 -0.45
N GLU A 196 -27.03 18.77 -0.56
CA GLU A 196 -26.96 17.35 -0.19
C GLU A 196 -26.66 16.55 -1.45
N VAL A 197 -25.49 15.92 -1.47
CA VAL A 197 -24.98 15.20 -2.63
C VAL A 197 -24.49 13.83 -2.18
N THR A 198 -24.63 12.85 -3.06
CA THR A 198 -24.10 11.51 -2.83
C THR A 198 -23.04 11.21 -3.89
N ALA A 199 -21.90 10.68 -3.48
CA ALA A 199 -20.85 10.18 -4.35
C ALA A 199 -20.62 8.67 -4.13
N THR A 200 -19.68 8.08 -4.86
CA THR A 200 -19.30 6.67 -4.70
C THR A 200 -18.03 6.60 -3.84
N GLY A 201 -18.13 5.94 -2.69
CA GLY A 201 -17.00 5.55 -1.84
C GLY A 201 -16.50 4.14 -2.15
N HIS A 202 -15.58 3.63 -1.34
CA HIS A 202 -15.03 2.28 -1.46
C HIS A 202 -16.09 1.19 -1.21
N ASN A 203 -16.94 1.37 -0.20
CA ASN A 203 -17.89 0.36 0.25
C ASN A 203 -19.33 0.59 -0.23
N GLY A 204 -19.55 1.63 -1.04
CA GLY A 204 -20.88 1.97 -1.57
C GLY A 204 -21.09 3.47 -1.72
N GLU A 205 -22.29 3.93 -1.40
CA GLU A 205 -22.63 5.35 -1.45
C GLU A 205 -21.95 6.13 -0.31
N LEU A 206 -21.55 7.37 -0.62
CA LEU A 206 -20.94 8.32 0.29
C LEU A 206 -21.77 9.63 0.28
N PRO A 207 -22.83 9.71 1.10
CA PRO A 207 -23.61 10.94 1.27
C PRO A 207 -22.79 12.04 1.95
N MET A 208 -22.97 13.29 1.52
CA MET A 208 -22.36 14.45 2.14
C MET A 208 -23.20 15.72 1.99
N ARG A 209 -22.97 16.68 2.87
CA ARG A 209 -23.59 18.01 2.88
C ARG A 209 -22.49 19.04 2.73
N VAL A 210 -22.58 19.87 1.69
CA VAL A 210 -21.58 20.90 1.41
C VAL A 210 -22.24 22.27 1.52
N THR A 211 -21.69 23.12 2.39
CA THR A 211 -22.17 24.50 2.56
C THR A 211 -21.28 25.46 1.78
N LEU A 212 -21.90 26.24 0.90
CA LEU A 212 -21.25 27.27 0.10
C LEU A 212 -21.84 28.65 0.43
N SER A 213 -20.97 29.64 0.62
CA SER A 213 -21.31 31.07 0.59
C SER A 213 -21.20 31.59 -0.85
N ALA A 214 -21.31 32.90 -1.07
CA ALA A 214 -21.31 33.45 -2.43
C ALA A 214 -19.98 33.25 -3.17
N ASP A 215 -18.88 33.10 -2.45
CA ASP A 215 -17.52 33.07 -2.98
C ASP A 215 -16.65 31.97 -2.35
N ARG A 216 -17.20 31.13 -1.48
CA ARG A 216 -16.43 30.15 -0.71
C ARG A 216 -17.18 28.84 -0.43
N ILE A 217 -16.44 27.73 -0.40
CA ILE A 217 -16.84 26.47 0.27
C ILE A 217 -16.52 26.63 1.75
N GLU A 218 -17.55 26.63 2.60
CA GLU A 218 -17.44 26.91 4.03
C GLU A 218 -17.29 25.64 4.87
N ASP A 219 -18.04 24.60 4.52
CA ASP A 219 -18.12 23.37 5.31
C ASP A 219 -18.47 22.15 4.45
N ILE A 220 -18.00 20.97 4.88
CA ILE A 220 -18.19 19.69 4.22
C ILE A 220 -18.44 18.64 5.31
N GLU A 221 -19.69 18.22 5.48
CA GLU A 221 -20.10 17.15 6.39
C GLU A 221 -20.26 15.84 5.60
N ILE A 222 -19.55 14.77 5.96
CA ILE A 222 -19.58 13.49 5.24
C ILE A 222 -20.18 12.41 6.14
N ASP A 223 -21.13 11.62 5.62
CA ASP A 223 -21.58 10.39 6.28
C ASP A 223 -20.57 9.28 6.01
N THR A 224 -19.76 8.97 7.02
CA THR A 224 -18.66 7.99 6.94
C THR A 224 -19.10 6.56 7.30
N SER A 225 -20.39 6.34 7.61
CA SER A 225 -20.88 5.09 8.20
C SER A 225 -20.76 3.86 7.29
N SER A 226 -20.71 4.06 5.96
CA SER A 226 -20.52 2.99 4.97
C SER A 226 -19.06 2.55 4.83
N GLU A 227 -18.10 3.37 5.26
CA GLU A 227 -16.67 3.21 4.94
C GLU A 227 -15.88 2.47 6.03
N THR A 228 -14.67 2.02 5.69
CA THR A 228 -13.86 1.22 6.62
C THR A 228 -13.13 2.11 7.63
N LYS A 229 -13.58 2.06 8.89
CA LYS A 229 -12.97 2.77 10.03
C LYS A 229 -11.48 2.45 10.17
N GLY A 230 -10.69 3.47 10.50
CA GLY A 230 -9.24 3.40 10.66
C GLY A 230 -8.46 3.30 9.35
N ILE A 231 -9.13 3.23 8.19
CA ILE A 231 -8.50 3.26 6.86
C ILE A 231 -8.89 4.52 6.12
N ALA A 232 -10.20 4.79 6.04
CA ALA A 232 -10.74 5.92 5.30
C ALA A 232 -10.73 7.24 6.09
N ASP A 233 -10.58 7.18 7.41
CA ASP A 233 -10.71 8.32 8.33
C ASP A 233 -9.85 9.52 7.92
N VAL A 234 -8.60 9.29 7.49
CA VAL A 234 -7.69 10.36 7.04
C VAL A 234 -8.22 11.09 5.81
N ALA A 235 -8.93 10.40 4.91
CA ALA A 235 -9.55 11.02 3.74
C ALA A 235 -10.70 11.96 4.15
N PHE A 236 -11.45 11.63 5.21
CA PHE A 236 -12.55 12.48 5.69
C PHE A 236 -12.08 13.68 6.51
N GLU A 237 -10.87 13.64 7.05
CA GLU A 237 -10.30 14.77 7.80
C GLU A 237 -9.46 15.68 6.91
N ARG A 238 -8.56 15.12 6.11
CA ARG A 238 -7.56 15.90 5.36
C ARG A 238 -8.14 16.54 4.10
N ILE A 239 -8.87 15.78 3.29
CA ILE A 239 -9.36 16.28 1.99
C ILE A 239 -10.35 17.43 2.17
N PRO A 240 -11.39 17.33 3.02
CA PRO A 240 -12.27 18.47 3.28
C PRO A 240 -11.53 19.72 3.74
N LYS A 241 -10.54 19.55 4.63
CA LYS A 241 -9.72 20.64 5.12
C LYS A 241 -8.91 21.30 3.99
N GLU A 242 -8.25 20.53 3.14
CA GLU A 242 -7.48 21.06 2.00
C GLU A 242 -8.39 21.78 1.00
N ILE A 243 -9.58 21.25 0.74
CA ILE A 243 -10.58 21.88 -0.13
C ILE A 243 -11.04 23.23 0.44
N ILE A 244 -11.37 23.28 1.73
CA ILE A 244 -11.88 24.49 2.41
C ILE A 244 -10.76 25.54 2.58
N ASP A 245 -9.55 25.13 2.94
CA ASP A 245 -8.44 26.04 3.16
C ASP A 245 -7.91 26.60 1.82
N GLY A 246 -7.79 25.74 0.80
CA GLY A 246 -7.27 26.10 -0.52
C GLY A 246 -8.32 26.63 -1.50
N GLN A 247 -9.61 26.48 -1.21
CA GLN A 247 -10.70 26.76 -2.15
C GLN A 247 -10.43 26.12 -3.51
N THR A 248 -10.17 24.82 -3.47
CA THR A 248 -9.63 24.02 -4.57
C THR A 248 -10.18 22.61 -4.55
N LEU A 249 -10.28 21.98 -5.72
CA LEU A 249 -10.50 20.54 -5.88
C LEU A 249 -9.24 19.81 -6.40
N ALA A 250 -8.13 20.54 -6.58
CA ALA A 250 -6.81 20.00 -6.92
C ALA A 250 -6.09 19.50 -5.66
N VAL A 251 -6.71 18.54 -4.99
CA VAL A 251 -6.23 17.93 -3.75
C VAL A 251 -5.79 16.49 -4.01
N ASP A 252 -4.70 16.08 -3.37
CA ASP A 252 -4.12 14.75 -3.60
C ASP A 252 -4.98 13.66 -2.95
N ALA A 253 -5.20 12.57 -3.66
CA ALA A 253 -5.87 11.40 -3.09
C ALA A 253 -4.98 10.76 -2.01
N ILE A 254 -5.59 10.31 -0.91
CA ILE A 254 -4.85 9.69 0.20
C ILE A 254 -4.47 8.25 -0.18
N SER A 255 -3.18 7.92 -0.04
CA SER A 255 -2.65 6.58 -0.30
C SER A 255 -3.41 5.52 0.50
N GLY A 256 -3.90 4.49 -0.19
CA GLY A 256 -4.70 3.38 0.35
C GLY A 256 -6.14 3.70 0.75
N ALA A 257 -6.58 4.95 0.58
CA ALA A 257 -7.98 5.37 0.66
C ALA A 257 -8.38 6.11 -0.63
N SER A 258 -7.80 5.73 -1.77
CA SER A 258 -7.94 6.49 -3.02
C SER A 258 -9.36 6.53 -3.55
N ILE A 259 -10.12 5.42 -3.50
CA ILE A 259 -11.51 5.40 -3.96
C ILE A 259 -12.36 6.36 -3.12
N THR A 260 -12.23 6.26 -1.80
CA THR A 260 -12.92 7.16 -0.87
C THR A 260 -12.51 8.62 -1.06
N SER A 261 -11.21 8.89 -1.30
CA SER A 261 -10.69 10.23 -1.57
C SER A 261 -11.34 10.87 -2.79
N HIS A 262 -11.40 10.13 -3.91
CA HIS A 262 -12.09 10.59 -5.11
C HIS A 262 -13.59 10.75 -4.85
N GLY A 263 -14.20 9.87 -4.06
CA GLY A 263 -15.60 10.01 -3.63
C GLY A 263 -15.87 11.35 -2.93
N VAL A 264 -15.00 11.79 -2.02
CA VAL A 264 -15.10 13.11 -1.37
C VAL A 264 -14.98 14.24 -2.40
N ILE A 265 -13.93 14.20 -3.23
CA ILE A 265 -13.66 15.25 -4.24
C ILE A 265 -14.84 15.36 -5.25
N ASP A 266 -15.33 14.22 -5.74
CA ASP A 266 -16.43 14.15 -6.69
C ASP A 266 -17.76 14.63 -6.08
N GLY A 267 -17.99 14.31 -4.80
CA GLY A 267 -19.17 14.80 -4.08
C GLY A 267 -19.14 16.33 -3.95
N VAL A 268 -18.01 16.91 -3.53
CA VAL A 268 -17.88 18.37 -3.50
C VAL A 268 -18.00 18.99 -4.89
N ALA A 269 -17.43 18.35 -5.92
CA ALA A 269 -17.57 18.80 -7.31
C ALA A 269 -19.05 18.82 -7.77
N ARG A 270 -19.86 17.85 -7.35
CA ARG A 270 -21.31 17.84 -7.59
C ARG A 270 -22.00 19.00 -6.88
N ALA A 271 -21.69 19.24 -5.62
CA ALA A 271 -22.28 20.37 -4.87
C ALA A 271 -21.94 21.72 -5.51
N VAL A 272 -20.69 21.92 -5.94
CA VAL A 272 -20.25 23.13 -6.67
C VAL A 272 -21.06 23.32 -7.95
N LYS A 273 -21.29 22.22 -8.69
CA LYS A 273 -22.10 22.25 -9.92
C LYS A 273 -23.56 22.60 -9.64
N GLU A 274 -24.15 22.05 -8.59
CA GLU A 274 -25.52 22.38 -8.15
C GLU A 274 -25.63 23.82 -7.62
N ALA A 275 -24.56 24.35 -7.06
CA ALA A 275 -24.44 25.75 -6.68
C ALA A 275 -24.26 26.70 -7.88
N GLY A 276 -24.24 26.20 -9.12
CA GLY A 276 -24.23 27.01 -10.34
C GLY A 276 -22.84 27.43 -10.82
N ALA A 277 -21.78 26.85 -10.26
CA ALA A 277 -20.39 27.09 -10.69
C ALA A 277 -19.82 25.89 -11.46
N ASN A 278 -18.72 26.12 -12.19
CA ASN A 278 -17.98 25.05 -12.87
C ASN A 278 -16.93 24.44 -11.92
N PRO A 279 -17.05 23.17 -11.50
CA PRO A 279 -16.06 22.54 -10.63
C PRO A 279 -14.67 22.43 -11.27
N ASP A 280 -14.56 22.46 -12.60
CA ASP A 280 -13.25 22.41 -13.25
C ASP A 280 -12.39 23.67 -12.98
N GLU A 281 -13.01 24.80 -12.64
CA GLU A 281 -12.27 26.00 -12.22
C GLU A 281 -11.58 25.79 -10.87
N LEU A 282 -12.22 25.04 -9.95
CA LEU A 282 -11.60 24.68 -8.67
C LEU A 282 -10.50 23.61 -8.85
N LYS A 283 -10.61 22.74 -9.85
CA LYS A 283 -9.56 21.76 -10.18
C LYS A 283 -8.31 22.38 -10.81
N LYS A 284 -8.43 23.57 -11.42
CA LYS A 284 -7.28 24.33 -11.96
C LYS A 284 -6.55 25.14 -10.89
N ARG A 285 -7.25 25.52 -9.82
CA ARG A 285 -6.67 26.25 -8.68
C ARG A 285 -5.78 25.31 -7.90
N ARG A 286 -4.48 25.22 -8.17
CA ARG A 286 -3.59 24.39 -7.35
C ARG A 286 -3.65 24.83 -5.89
N ALA A 287 -3.73 23.86 -4.97
CA ALA A 287 -3.50 24.12 -3.56
C ALA A 287 -2.12 24.79 -3.42
N THR A 288 -2.05 25.96 -2.81
CA THR A 288 -0.78 26.62 -2.47
C THR A 288 -0.12 25.85 -1.33
N LYS A 289 0.39 24.65 -1.60
CA LYS A 289 1.36 24.00 -0.71
C LYS A 289 2.65 24.80 -0.84
N ALA A 290 2.90 25.68 0.14
CA ALA A 290 4.19 26.31 0.28
C ALA A 290 5.23 25.21 0.50
N VAL A 291 6.12 24.98 -0.46
CA VAL A 291 7.20 24.02 -0.31
C VAL A 291 8.09 24.52 0.83
N ALA A 292 8.04 23.82 1.96
CA ALA A 292 8.94 24.06 3.06
C ALA A 292 10.38 23.85 2.57
N LYS A 293 11.30 24.72 2.99
CA LYS A 293 12.73 24.53 2.69
C LYS A 293 13.17 23.16 3.24
N PRO A 294 14.08 22.44 2.56
CA PRO A 294 14.62 21.19 3.08
C PRO A 294 15.16 21.41 4.49
N LYS A 295 14.45 20.84 5.45
CA LYS A 295 14.74 20.94 6.88
C LYS A 295 15.16 19.56 7.35
N VAL A 296 16.21 19.53 8.17
CA VAL A 296 16.61 18.33 8.89
C VAL A 296 16.07 18.44 10.30
N THR A 297 15.31 17.44 10.73
CA THR A 297 14.81 17.30 12.09
C THR A 297 15.53 16.14 12.74
N GLU A 298 16.30 16.42 13.79
CA GLU A 298 16.95 15.39 14.62
C GLU A 298 16.10 15.09 15.85
N VAL A 299 15.89 13.81 16.14
CA VAL A 299 15.13 13.33 17.30
C VAL A 299 15.97 12.28 18.03
N THR A 300 15.92 12.28 19.36
CA THR A 300 16.53 11.24 20.19
C THR A 300 15.44 10.54 20.98
N THR A 301 15.51 9.21 21.07
CA THR A 301 14.57 8.37 21.81
C THR A 301 15.29 7.11 22.29
N ASP A 302 14.76 6.38 23.27
CA ASP A 302 15.40 5.13 23.72
C ASP A 302 15.21 4.04 22.65
N VAL A 303 13.98 3.89 22.15
CA VAL A 303 13.63 2.89 21.12
C VAL A 303 12.86 3.51 19.97
N VAL A 304 13.34 3.31 18.74
CA VAL A 304 12.57 3.65 17.53
C VAL A 304 11.96 2.39 16.93
N VAL A 305 10.67 2.48 16.60
CA VAL A 305 9.89 1.39 16.01
C VAL A 305 9.50 1.75 14.58
N VAL A 306 9.82 0.88 13.63
CA VAL A 306 9.55 1.08 12.20
C VAL A 306 8.31 0.27 11.80
N GLY A 307 7.18 0.98 11.64
CA GLY A 307 5.86 0.44 11.30
C GLY A 307 4.87 0.55 12.45
N ALA A 308 3.69 1.13 12.21
CA ALA A 308 2.64 1.31 13.21
C ALA A 308 1.54 0.23 13.11
N GLY A 309 1.91 -0.99 12.71
CA GLY A 309 1.04 -2.16 12.78
C GLY A 309 0.88 -2.70 14.22
N GLY A 310 0.18 -3.81 14.39
CA GLY A 310 -0.04 -4.38 15.72
C GLY A 310 1.25 -4.76 16.45
N ALA A 311 2.29 -5.23 15.75
CA ALA A 311 3.59 -5.53 16.35
C ALA A 311 4.29 -4.27 16.85
N GLY A 312 4.33 -3.23 16.02
CA GLY A 312 5.04 -2.00 16.33
C GLY A 312 4.37 -1.19 17.44
N LEU A 313 3.05 -1.03 17.40
CA LEU A 313 2.32 -0.35 18.49
C LEU A 313 2.39 -1.13 19.80
N THR A 314 2.46 -2.47 19.74
CA THR A 314 2.68 -3.30 20.93
C THR A 314 4.07 -3.09 21.51
N ALA A 315 5.10 -3.06 20.67
CA ALA A 315 6.46 -2.78 21.10
C ALA A 315 6.57 -1.39 21.74
N ALA A 316 6.04 -0.35 21.08
CA ALA A 316 6.02 1.00 21.62
C ALA A 316 5.26 1.09 22.96
N ALA A 317 4.07 0.48 23.05
CA ALA A 317 3.32 0.43 24.30
C ALA A 317 4.08 -0.26 25.43
N LYS A 318 4.85 -1.33 25.13
CA LYS A 318 5.69 -2.01 26.11
C LYS A 318 6.88 -1.18 26.57
N VAL A 319 7.56 -0.48 25.66
CA VAL A 319 8.64 0.46 25.99
C VAL A 319 8.13 1.55 26.92
N LEU A 320 7.00 2.18 26.58
CA LEU A 320 6.37 3.23 27.38
C LEU A 320 5.90 2.73 28.75
N GLN A 321 5.36 1.50 28.83
CA GLN A 321 5.01 0.87 30.11
C GLN A 321 6.21 0.64 31.04
N ALA A 322 7.40 0.48 30.48
CA ALA A 322 8.64 0.36 31.25
C ALA A 322 9.21 1.73 31.68
N GLY A 323 8.59 2.84 31.26
CA GLY A 323 9.03 4.20 31.58
C GLY A 323 10.05 4.79 30.61
N HIS A 324 10.25 4.16 29.45
CA HIS A 324 11.19 4.59 28.40
C HIS A 324 10.49 5.33 27.26
N GLN A 325 11.25 6.09 26.48
CA GLN A 325 10.75 6.83 25.32
C GLN A 325 10.65 5.93 24.09
N ALA A 326 9.53 6.06 23.37
CA ALA A 326 9.33 5.37 22.10
C ALA A 326 8.87 6.35 21.00
N LEU A 327 9.49 6.23 19.82
CA LEU A 327 9.06 6.88 18.59
C LEU A 327 8.65 5.82 17.56
N VAL A 328 7.44 5.94 17.03
CA VAL A 328 6.94 5.06 15.95
C VAL A 328 6.95 5.83 14.63
N LEU A 329 7.59 5.28 13.60
CA LEU A 329 7.55 5.81 12.24
C LEU A 329 6.69 4.92 11.36
N GLU A 330 5.69 5.51 10.71
CA GLU A 330 4.77 4.85 9.77
C GLU A 330 4.87 5.55 8.42
N LYS A 331 5.07 4.78 7.34
CA LYS A 331 5.20 5.36 6.00
C LYS A 331 3.84 5.76 5.42
N PHE A 332 2.77 5.19 5.92
CA PHE A 332 1.42 5.44 5.43
C PHE A 332 0.74 6.59 6.18
N PRO A 333 -0.31 7.20 5.61
CA PRO A 333 -1.07 8.27 6.28
C PRO A 333 -1.81 7.83 7.55
N ALA A 334 -2.09 6.54 7.68
CA ALA A 334 -2.80 5.95 8.81
C ALA A 334 -2.01 4.79 9.44
N VAL A 335 -2.21 4.59 10.74
CA VAL A 335 -1.63 3.46 11.48
C VAL A 335 -2.38 2.14 11.21
N GLY A 336 -1.81 1.03 11.65
CA GLY A 336 -2.49 -0.26 11.74
C GLY A 336 -2.14 -1.27 10.65
N GLY A 337 -1.64 -0.83 9.50
CA GLY A 337 -1.17 -1.72 8.42
C GLY A 337 -2.17 -2.83 8.07
N ASN A 338 -1.73 -4.08 7.96
CA ASN A 338 -2.65 -5.21 7.79
C ASN A 338 -3.43 -5.58 9.05
N THR A 339 -2.96 -5.20 10.24
CA THR A 339 -3.61 -5.57 11.50
C THR A 339 -5.00 -4.94 11.61
N VAL A 340 -5.19 -3.69 11.16
CA VAL A 340 -6.51 -3.03 11.15
C VAL A 340 -7.52 -3.76 10.26
N ARG A 341 -7.03 -4.41 9.19
CA ARG A 341 -7.80 -5.21 8.23
C ARG A 341 -8.09 -6.64 8.70
N ALA A 342 -7.57 -7.06 9.86
CA ALA A 342 -7.73 -8.42 10.33
C ALA A 342 -9.21 -8.72 10.65
N GLY A 343 -9.80 -9.64 9.89
CA GLY A 343 -11.19 -10.08 10.04
C GLY A 343 -11.40 -11.24 11.03
N GLY A 344 -10.37 -11.67 11.76
CA GLY A 344 -10.41 -12.87 12.59
C GLY A 344 -9.92 -12.66 14.02
N PRO A 345 -10.32 -13.53 14.97
CA PRO A 345 -9.84 -13.52 16.35
C PRO A 345 -8.36 -13.89 16.50
N MET A 346 -7.76 -13.51 17.63
CA MET A 346 -6.40 -13.88 18.03
C MET A 346 -6.37 -15.28 18.65
N ASN A 347 -5.46 -16.17 18.23
CA ASN A 347 -5.34 -17.48 18.86
C ASN A 347 -4.57 -17.40 20.19
N ALA A 348 -5.08 -18.06 21.22
CA ALA A 348 -4.31 -18.41 22.41
C ALA A 348 -4.95 -19.63 23.08
N ALA A 349 -4.15 -20.55 23.60
CA ALA A 349 -4.68 -21.61 24.43
C ALA A 349 -5.03 -21.04 25.81
N ASP A 350 -6.30 -21.10 26.19
CA ASP A 350 -6.81 -20.75 27.53
C ASP A 350 -7.69 -21.90 28.03
N PRO A 351 -7.10 -22.98 28.56
CA PRO A 351 -7.84 -24.18 28.94
C PRO A 351 -8.92 -23.92 30.00
N ASP A 352 -8.73 -22.93 30.88
CA ASP A 352 -9.68 -22.60 31.94
C ASP A 352 -10.93 -21.89 31.42
N TRP A 353 -10.77 -21.05 30.40
CA TRP A 353 -11.90 -20.46 29.67
C TRP A 353 -12.54 -21.48 28.72
N GLN A 354 -11.74 -22.17 27.90
CA GLN A 354 -12.23 -23.07 26.86
C GLN A 354 -13.02 -24.26 27.42
N ARG A 355 -12.64 -24.80 28.59
CA ARG A 355 -13.39 -25.88 29.23
C ARG A 355 -14.80 -25.50 29.69
N GLN A 356 -15.18 -24.22 29.63
CA GLN A 356 -16.54 -23.77 29.94
C GLN A 356 -17.50 -23.99 28.77
N PHE A 357 -16.98 -24.33 27.58
CA PHE A 357 -17.76 -24.58 26.38
C PHE A 357 -17.91 -26.07 26.13
N ALA A 358 -19.05 -26.47 25.56
CA ALA A 358 -19.23 -27.84 25.09
C ALA A 358 -18.35 -28.11 23.87
N ALA A 359 -17.76 -29.30 23.79
CA ALA A 359 -17.10 -29.75 22.58
C ALA A 359 -18.13 -29.92 21.44
N LEU A 360 -17.76 -29.53 20.23
CA LEU A 360 -18.58 -29.78 19.04
C LEU A 360 -18.44 -31.24 18.56
N PRO A 361 -19.44 -31.77 17.83
CA PRO A 361 -19.31 -33.04 17.12
C PRO A 361 -18.03 -33.06 16.25
N GLY A 362 -17.25 -34.12 16.36
CA GLY A 362 -16.01 -34.32 15.60
C GLY A 362 -14.72 -33.96 16.35
N GLU A 363 -14.76 -33.08 17.35
CA GLU A 363 -13.52 -32.65 18.04
C GLU A 363 -12.82 -33.77 18.79
N LYS A 364 -13.59 -34.62 19.47
CA LYS A 364 -13.05 -35.84 20.11
C LYS A 364 -12.34 -36.73 19.09
N LYS A 365 -12.92 -36.87 17.89
CA LYS A 365 -12.33 -37.66 16.80
C LYS A 365 -11.03 -37.03 16.32
N SER A 366 -10.99 -35.72 16.09
CA SER A 366 -9.76 -35.02 15.69
C SER A 366 -8.65 -35.17 16.74
N LEU A 367 -8.98 -35.14 18.03
CA LEU A 367 -8.01 -35.41 19.10
C LEU A 367 -7.54 -36.86 19.11
N GLN A 368 -8.43 -37.83 18.88
CA GLN A 368 -8.08 -39.25 18.74
C GLN A 368 -7.13 -39.47 17.57
N GLU A 369 -7.45 -38.94 16.39
CA GLU A 369 -6.62 -39.01 15.18
C GLU A 369 -5.22 -38.42 15.45
N LEU A 370 -5.14 -37.30 16.18
CA LEU A 370 -3.85 -36.71 16.57
C LEU A 370 -3.05 -37.63 17.50
N THR A 371 -3.71 -38.40 18.38
CA THR A 371 -3.02 -39.40 19.22
C THR A 371 -2.59 -40.66 18.46
N GLU A 372 -3.13 -40.90 17.27
CA GLU A 372 -2.77 -42.04 16.43
C GLU A 372 -1.63 -41.72 15.47
N LEU A 373 -1.36 -40.43 15.23
CA LEU A 373 -0.25 -39.99 14.39
C LEU A 373 1.10 -40.56 14.87
N ASP A 374 1.86 -41.08 13.91
CA ASP A 374 3.17 -41.71 14.12
C ASP A 374 4.20 -40.66 14.54
N GLU A 375 4.85 -40.90 15.68
CA GLU A 375 5.87 -40.02 16.24
C GLU A 375 7.08 -39.89 15.30
N ALA A 376 7.37 -40.88 14.46
CA ALA A 376 8.46 -40.81 13.49
C ALA A 376 8.26 -39.68 12.45
N GLN A 377 7.03 -39.23 12.23
CA GLN A 377 6.68 -38.13 11.33
C GLN A 377 6.88 -36.74 11.98
N ILE A 378 7.15 -36.70 13.28
CA ILE A 378 7.39 -35.48 14.06
C ILE A 378 8.88 -35.19 14.11
N ALA A 379 9.24 -33.92 13.86
CA ALA A 379 10.61 -33.43 13.94
C ALA A 379 11.20 -33.69 15.34
N PRO A 380 12.46 -34.14 15.47
CA PRO A 380 13.06 -34.57 16.74
C PRO A 380 12.82 -33.62 17.93
N GLU A 381 12.96 -32.32 17.70
CA GLU A 381 12.80 -31.24 18.66
C GLU A 381 11.37 -31.10 19.20
N TYR A 382 10.34 -31.50 18.44
CA TYR A 382 8.94 -31.48 18.88
C TYR A 382 8.46 -32.78 19.55
N ARG A 383 9.23 -33.86 19.51
CA ARG A 383 8.74 -35.20 19.94
C ARG A 383 8.40 -35.27 21.43
N ALA A 384 9.17 -34.61 22.28
CA ALA A 384 8.92 -34.61 23.73
C ALA A 384 7.57 -33.97 24.06
N ASP A 385 7.29 -32.82 23.44
CA ASP A 385 6.01 -32.12 23.58
C ASP A 385 4.87 -32.94 22.98
N PHE A 386 5.09 -33.57 21.83
CA PHE A 386 4.07 -34.40 21.19
C PHE A 386 3.66 -35.60 22.06
N ARG A 387 4.61 -36.30 22.68
CA ARG A 387 4.29 -37.40 23.63
C ARG A 387 3.49 -36.89 24.83
N THR A 388 3.87 -35.73 25.35
CA THR A 388 3.18 -35.11 26.50
C THR A 388 1.76 -34.71 26.12
N LEU A 389 1.56 -34.10 24.95
CA LEU A 389 0.25 -33.80 24.40
C LEU A 389 -0.60 -35.06 24.23
N LYS A 390 -0.03 -36.15 23.69
CA LYS A 390 -0.75 -37.42 23.55
C LYS A 390 -1.26 -37.93 24.90
N GLN A 391 -0.48 -37.76 25.96
CA GLN A 391 -0.92 -38.13 27.31
C GLN A 391 -2.05 -37.22 27.81
N GLN A 392 -1.96 -35.89 27.60
CA GLN A 392 -3.01 -34.95 27.98
C GLN A 392 -4.34 -35.27 27.28
N ILE A 393 -4.29 -35.55 25.97
CA ILE A 393 -5.47 -35.91 25.18
C ILE A 393 -6.06 -37.23 25.67
N LYS A 394 -5.24 -38.26 25.92
CA LYS A 394 -5.72 -39.55 26.44
C LYS A 394 -6.42 -39.41 27.79
N THR A 395 -5.86 -38.61 28.69
CA THR A 395 -6.50 -38.30 29.98
C THR A 395 -7.85 -37.62 29.77
N TYR A 396 -7.90 -36.56 28.95
CA TYR A 396 -9.15 -35.86 28.64
C TYR A 396 -10.21 -36.79 28.03
N LEU A 397 -9.84 -37.64 27.07
CA LEU A 397 -10.77 -38.58 26.42
C LEU A 397 -11.29 -39.63 27.40
N ALA A 398 -10.45 -40.12 28.33
CA ALA A 398 -10.86 -41.04 29.37
C ALA A 398 -11.83 -40.40 30.36
N ASP A 399 -11.53 -39.17 30.80
CA ASP A 399 -12.35 -38.41 31.75
C ASP A 399 -13.73 -38.03 31.17
N ASN A 400 -13.87 -38.03 29.83
CA ASN A 400 -15.07 -37.59 29.12
C ASN A 400 -15.71 -38.71 28.27
N ALA A 401 -15.51 -39.98 28.60
CA ALA A 401 -15.97 -41.12 27.79
C ALA A 401 -17.50 -41.13 27.56
N ASP A 402 -18.30 -40.76 28.56
CA ASP A 402 -19.76 -40.93 28.57
C ASP A 402 -20.58 -39.62 28.46
N GLN A 403 -19.93 -38.48 28.18
CA GLN A 403 -20.57 -37.17 28.10
C GLN A 403 -20.24 -36.45 26.78
N THR A 404 -21.08 -35.47 26.39
CA THR A 404 -20.65 -34.38 25.49
C THR A 404 -19.61 -33.56 26.25
N GLY A 405 -18.34 -33.99 26.20
CA GLY A 405 -17.24 -33.41 26.97
C GLY A 405 -17.07 -31.92 26.72
N THR A 406 -16.23 -31.27 27.53
CA THR A 406 -15.90 -29.85 27.37
C THR A 406 -14.87 -29.63 26.27
N LEU A 407 -14.79 -28.43 25.69
CA LEU A 407 -13.77 -28.10 24.69
C LEU A 407 -12.37 -28.21 25.33
N PHE A 408 -11.56 -29.13 24.81
CA PHE A 408 -10.17 -29.32 25.22
C PHE A 408 -9.26 -28.35 24.49
N ASP A 409 -8.30 -27.76 25.19
CA ASP A 409 -7.12 -27.15 24.57
C ASP A 409 -5.94 -27.21 25.55
N SER A 410 -4.75 -26.93 25.03
CA SER A 410 -3.54 -26.77 25.83
C SER A 410 -2.49 -26.01 25.02
N THR A 411 -1.52 -25.42 25.71
CA THR A 411 -0.34 -24.82 25.07
C THR A 411 0.35 -25.80 24.13
N LEU A 412 0.47 -27.08 24.53
CA LEU A 412 1.06 -28.12 23.68
C LEU A 412 0.21 -28.45 22.46
N LEU A 413 -1.12 -28.44 22.57
CA LEU A 413 -2.01 -28.63 21.41
C LEU A 413 -1.81 -27.49 20.41
N HIS A 414 -1.79 -26.24 20.89
CA HIS A 414 -1.53 -25.06 20.05
C HIS A 414 -0.14 -25.13 19.39
N ARG A 415 0.89 -25.56 20.12
CA ARG A 415 2.26 -25.72 19.62
C ARG A 415 2.37 -26.76 18.51
N ILE A 416 1.88 -27.98 18.77
CA ILE A 416 1.94 -29.08 17.80
C ILE A 416 1.09 -28.77 16.57
N GLN A 417 -0.08 -28.14 16.74
CA GLN A 417 -0.89 -27.71 15.60
C GLN A 417 -0.20 -26.62 14.77
N THR A 418 0.50 -25.67 15.41
CA THR A 418 1.28 -24.65 14.69
C THR A 418 2.41 -25.29 13.89
N TYR A 419 3.13 -26.25 14.47
CA TYR A 419 4.16 -27.04 13.77
C TYR A 419 3.59 -27.82 12.58
N LEU A 420 2.55 -28.64 12.79
CA LEU A 420 1.94 -29.44 11.73
C LEU A 420 1.32 -28.57 10.64
N GLY A 421 0.66 -27.48 11.04
CA GLY A 421 0.02 -26.51 10.15
C GLY A 421 1.02 -25.79 9.25
N GLY A 422 2.22 -25.50 9.75
CA GLY A 422 3.29 -24.82 9.02
C GLY A 422 4.27 -25.74 8.27
N LYS A 423 4.16 -27.06 8.43
CA LYS A 423 5.02 -28.01 7.72
C LYS A 423 4.66 -28.06 6.23
N ARG A 424 5.59 -27.71 5.35
CA ARG A 424 5.44 -27.81 3.87
C ARG A 424 6.74 -28.30 3.22
N THR A 425 6.61 -28.78 1.99
CA THR A 425 7.74 -29.10 1.12
C THR A 425 7.61 -28.25 -0.13
N ASP A 426 8.68 -27.56 -0.52
CA ASP A 426 8.68 -26.72 -1.71
C ASP A 426 8.88 -27.53 -3.01
N LEU A 427 8.85 -26.85 -4.15
CA LEU A 427 9.01 -27.47 -5.47
C LEU A 427 10.42 -28.07 -5.69
N ASN A 428 11.39 -27.68 -4.87
CA ASN A 428 12.76 -28.23 -4.89
C ASN A 428 12.91 -29.45 -3.96
N GLY A 429 11.84 -29.87 -3.28
CA GLY A 429 11.88 -30.96 -2.31
C GLY A 429 12.42 -30.55 -0.93
N GLN A 430 12.62 -29.25 -0.67
CA GLN A 430 13.05 -28.75 0.62
C GLN A 430 11.86 -28.67 1.58
N GLN A 431 11.94 -29.41 2.68
CA GLN A 431 10.95 -29.34 3.74
C GLN A 431 11.26 -28.20 4.71
N ILE A 432 10.22 -27.48 5.13
CA ILE A 432 10.28 -26.44 6.17
C ILE A 432 9.12 -26.65 7.17
N TYR A 433 9.32 -26.22 8.41
CA TYR A 433 8.31 -26.15 9.46
C TYR A 433 8.73 -25.09 10.49
N GLY A 434 7.82 -24.66 11.35
CA GLY A 434 8.10 -23.60 12.33
C GLY A 434 9.26 -23.99 13.26
N GLN A 435 10.23 -23.09 13.43
CA GLN A 435 11.39 -23.31 14.30
C GLN A 435 10.92 -23.51 15.74
N TYR A 436 11.37 -24.59 16.37
CA TYR A 436 10.85 -25.04 17.67
C TYR A 436 10.84 -23.94 18.73
N ASP A 437 11.97 -23.28 18.93
CA ASP A 437 12.10 -22.28 19.99
C ASP A 437 11.19 -21.07 19.75
N LEU A 438 11.07 -20.61 18.49
CA LEU A 438 10.17 -19.51 18.13
C LEU A 438 8.69 -19.89 18.27
N VAL A 439 8.29 -21.09 17.85
CA VAL A 439 6.91 -21.58 18.01
C VAL A 439 6.59 -21.82 19.48
N LYS A 440 7.56 -22.27 20.27
CA LYS A 440 7.44 -22.40 21.72
C LYS A 440 7.20 -21.04 22.36
N GLU A 441 8.02 -20.03 22.06
CA GLU A 441 7.83 -18.66 22.58
C GLU A 441 6.46 -18.10 22.20
N LEU A 442 6.02 -18.28 20.96
CA LEU A 442 4.69 -17.88 20.52
C LEU A 442 3.59 -18.52 21.37
N THR A 443 3.62 -19.85 21.50
CA THR A 443 2.53 -20.61 22.10
C THR A 443 2.48 -20.48 23.63
N ASP A 444 3.64 -20.37 24.29
CA ASP A 444 3.73 -20.19 25.73
C ASP A 444 3.24 -18.82 26.17
N ASN A 445 3.49 -17.79 25.37
CA ASN A 445 3.18 -16.40 25.73
C ASN A 445 1.89 -15.85 25.10
N ALA A 446 1.23 -16.58 24.19
CA ALA A 446 0.03 -16.11 23.50
C ALA A 446 -1.10 -15.71 24.46
N LEU A 447 -1.35 -16.51 25.51
CA LEU A 447 -2.37 -16.19 26.52
C LEU A 447 -1.98 -14.95 27.35
N ASP A 448 -0.71 -14.81 27.68
CA ASP A 448 -0.24 -13.63 28.40
C ASP A 448 -0.34 -12.37 27.55
N SER A 449 -0.22 -12.49 26.22
CA SER A 449 -0.50 -11.39 25.29
C SER A 449 -1.98 -11.03 25.29
N VAL A 450 -2.90 -11.99 25.34
CA VAL A 450 -4.35 -11.71 25.53
C VAL A 450 -4.60 -10.97 26.85
N LYS A 451 -4.04 -11.45 27.96
CA LYS A 451 -4.17 -10.82 29.29
C LYS A 451 -3.57 -9.40 29.30
N TRP A 452 -2.43 -9.21 28.65
CA TRP A 452 -1.81 -7.90 28.53
C TRP A 452 -2.66 -6.95 27.68
N LEU A 453 -3.21 -7.41 26.55
CA LEU A 453 -4.15 -6.64 25.74
C LEU A 453 -5.40 -6.23 26.55
N LYS A 454 -5.92 -7.12 27.41
CA LYS A 454 -6.99 -6.76 28.37
C LYS A 454 -6.55 -5.63 29.30
N SER A 455 -5.32 -5.69 29.82
CA SER A 455 -4.79 -4.68 30.75
C SER A 455 -4.60 -3.29 30.13
N ILE A 456 -4.34 -3.19 28.83
CA ILE A 456 -4.23 -1.91 28.11
C ILE A 456 -5.60 -1.36 27.65
N GLY A 457 -6.66 -2.17 27.69
CA GLY A 457 -8.04 -1.74 27.41
C GLY A 457 -8.81 -2.54 26.37
N VAL A 458 -8.20 -3.56 25.74
CA VAL A 458 -8.91 -4.39 24.74
C VAL A 458 -9.94 -5.26 25.46
N LYS A 459 -11.21 -5.10 25.08
CA LYS A 459 -12.31 -5.93 25.59
C LYS A 459 -12.50 -7.13 24.67
N PHE A 460 -12.50 -8.32 25.25
CA PHE A 460 -12.75 -9.57 24.53
C PHE A 460 -14.15 -10.11 24.84
N ASP A 461 -14.75 -10.76 23.85
CA ASP A 461 -15.99 -11.50 23.99
C ASP A 461 -15.70 -12.88 24.61
N GLU A 462 -15.98 -13.02 25.90
CA GLU A 462 -15.76 -14.26 26.66
C GLU A 462 -16.94 -15.23 26.55
N THR A 463 -18.01 -14.87 25.83
CA THR A 463 -19.23 -15.70 25.73
C THR A 463 -19.15 -16.75 24.62
N GLN A 464 -18.09 -16.74 23.81
CA GLN A 464 -17.90 -17.68 22.70
C GLN A 464 -16.41 -17.92 22.40
N VAL A 465 -16.06 -19.16 22.01
CA VAL A 465 -14.75 -19.47 21.45
C VAL A 465 -14.86 -19.52 19.93
N THR A 466 -14.12 -18.64 19.26
CA THR A 466 -14.22 -18.48 17.81
C THR A 466 -13.11 -19.24 17.07
N MET A 467 -13.28 -19.45 15.78
CA MET A 467 -12.27 -20.07 14.92
C MET A 467 -12.14 -19.23 13.64
N PRO A 468 -10.99 -18.59 13.40
CA PRO A 468 -10.77 -17.86 12.16
C PRO A 468 -10.65 -18.82 10.97
N VAL A 469 -10.91 -18.32 9.76
CA VAL A 469 -10.67 -19.09 8.54
C VAL A 469 -9.21 -19.57 8.52
N GLY A 470 -9.00 -20.84 8.21
CA GLY A 470 -7.67 -21.47 8.18
C GLY A 470 -7.10 -21.85 9.55
N ALA A 471 -7.83 -21.67 10.64
CA ALA A 471 -7.52 -22.36 11.89
C ALA A 471 -8.06 -23.79 11.88
N ILE A 472 -7.42 -24.66 12.67
CA ILE A 472 -7.74 -26.08 12.78
C ILE A 472 -8.25 -26.46 14.19
N TRP A 473 -8.51 -25.46 15.04
CA TRP A 473 -9.07 -25.64 16.38
C TRP A 473 -9.71 -24.35 16.90
N ARG A 474 -10.75 -24.46 17.73
CA ARG A 474 -11.44 -23.32 18.35
C ARG A 474 -10.64 -22.80 19.54
N ARG A 475 -9.90 -21.70 19.32
CA ARG A 475 -9.12 -20.97 20.35
C ARG A 475 -9.01 -19.46 20.12
N GLY A 476 -9.88 -18.95 19.26
CA GLY A 476 -9.91 -17.55 18.87
C GLY A 476 -10.55 -16.67 19.93
N HIS A 477 -9.78 -15.74 20.46
CA HIS A 477 -10.21 -14.64 21.31
C HIS A 477 -10.65 -13.47 20.43
N LYS A 478 -11.96 -13.20 20.41
CA LYS A 478 -12.56 -12.15 19.58
C LYS A 478 -12.68 -10.85 20.40
N PRO A 479 -12.25 -9.69 19.87
CA PRO A 479 -12.50 -8.41 20.54
C PRO A 479 -13.98 -8.01 20.37
N MET A 480 -14.52 -7.25 21.33
CA MET A 480 -15.91 -6.76 21.31
C MET A 480 -16.18 -5.67 20.27
N GLY A 481 -15.14 -5.00 19.77
CA GLY A 481 -15.22 -3.99 18.72
C GLY A 481 -14.98 -4.54 17.31
N ASP A 482 -14.81 -3.63 16.36
CA ASP A 482 -14.48 -3.94 14.96
C ASP A 482 -13.09 -4.60 14.88
N LEU A 483 -13.04 -5.93 15.07
CA LEU A 483 -11.90 -6.85 14.92
C LEU A 483 -10.51 -6.19 14.99
N GLY A 484 -9.78 -6.14 13.86
CA GLY A 484 -8.45 -5.55 13.77
C GLY A 484 -8.36 -4.12 14.28
N PHE A 485 -9.35 -3.28 13.96
CA PHE A 485 -9.44 -1.89 14.39
C PHE A 485 -9.51 -1.73 15.90
N ALA A 486 -10.24 -2.60 16.60
CA ALA A 486 -10.34 -2.55 18.06
C ALA A 486 -8.97 -2.67 18.76
N TYR A 487 -8.07 -3.51 18.22
CA TYR A 487 -6.70 -3.62 18.73
C TYR A 487 -5.88 -2.36 18.45
N ILE A 488 -5.90 -1.90 17.19
CA ILE A 488 -5.09 -0.77 16.73
C ILE A 488 -5.49 0.52 17.44
N GLN A 489 -6.79 0.81 17.53
CA GLN A 489 -7.28 2.01 18.23
C GLN A 489 -6.85 2.00 19.70
N THR A 490 -7.05 0.89 20.40
CA THR A 490 -6.69 0.78 21.83
C THR A 490 -5.18 0.99 22.03
N LEU A 491 -4.35 0.40 21.17
CA LEU A 491 -2.89 0.53 21.27
C LEU A 491 -2.42 1.94 20.90
N LYS A 492 -2.96 2.56 19.85
CA LYS A 492 -2.68 3.94 19.46
C LYS A 492 -2.99 4.89 20.62
N ASP A 493 -4.22 4.82 21.15
CA ASP A 493 -4.66 5.65 22.27
C ASP A 493 -3.76 5.46 23.51
N PHE A 494 -3.33 4.22 23.77
CA PHE A 494 -2.41 3.93 24.86
C PHE A 494 -1.04 4.58 24.64
N VAL A 495 -0.45 4.42 23.46
CA VAL A 495 0.87 4.99 23.10
C VAL A 495 0.85 6.50 23.25
N GLU A 496 -0.14 7.18 22.66
CA GLU A 496 -0.27 8.64 22.72
C GLU A 496 -0.50 9.12 24.16
N LYS A 497 -1.35 8.44 24.93
CA LYS A 497 -1.63 8.79 26.33
C LYS A 497 -0.42 8.63 27.25
N GLN A 498 0.49 7.70 26.95
CA GLN A 498 1.73 7.51 27.70
C GLN A 498 2.88 8.42 27.22
N GLY A 499 2.62 9.33 26.27
CA GLY A 499 3.61 10.29 25.76
C GLY A 499 4.49 9.74 24.64
N GLY A 500 4.15 8.59 24.06
CA GLY A 500 4.78 8.11 22.83
C GLY A 500 4.42 8.97 21.63
N THR A 501 5.34 9.07 20.67
CA THR A 501 5.12 9.83 19.43
C THR A 501 4.94 8.87 18.26
N ILE A 502 3.95 9.14 17.40
CA ILE A 502 3.73 8.40 16.15
C ILE A 502 3.82 9.42 15.01
N MET A 503 4.77 9.20 14.09
CA MET A 503 4.92 10.00 12.87
C MET A 503 4.46 9.19 11.67
N THR A 504 3.31 9.54 11.11
CA THR A 504 2.82 8.99 9.83
C THR A 504 3.51 9.65 8.64
N GLU A 505 3.34 9.07 7.46
CA GLU A 505 3.97 9.53 6.20
C GLU A 505 5.47 9.78 6.31
N THR A 506 6.16 8.97 7.12
CA THR A 506 7.58 9.11 7.41
C THR A 506 8.32 7.80 7.06
N PRO A 507 8.42 7.44 5.77
CA PRO A 507 9.14 6.25 5.33
C PRO A 507 10.61 6.27 5.75
N VAL A 508 11.02 5.23 6.47
CA VAL A 508 12.43 4.97 6.80
C VAL A 508 13.17 4.49 5.56
N GLN A 509 14.27 5.16 5.23
CA GLN A 509 15.10 4.87 4.07
C GLN A 509 16.39 4.14 4.44
N LYS A 510 16.91 4.35 5.65
CA LYS A 510 18.21 3.82 6.07
C LYS A 510 18.29 3.57 7.57
N LEU A 511 19.03 2.54 7.96
CA LEU A 511 19.49 2.33 9.35
C LEU A 511 20.76 3.15 9.62
N LEU A 512 20.82 3.81 10.77
CA LEU A 512 22.04 4.47 11.26
C LEU A 512 22.90 3.43 11.97
N VAL A 513 24.16 3.30 11.52
CA VAL A 513 25.12 2.36 12.11
C VAL A 513 26.31 3.16 12.62
N THR A 514 26.62 3.03 13.91
CA THR A 514 27.74 3.69 14.58
C THR A 514 28.52 2.62 15.33
N ASP A 515 29.83 2.55 15.11
CA ASP A 515 30.74 1.57 15.73
C ASP A 515 30.29 0.10 15.57
N GLY A 516 29.63 -0.22 14.46
CA GLY A 516 29.12 -1.56 14.15
C GLY A 516 27.74 -1.88 14.72
N GLN A 517 27.16 -0.98 15.51
CA GLN A 517 25.84 -1.13 16.12
C GLN A 517 24.79 -0.28 15.42
N VAL A 518 23.56 -0.80 15.31
CA VAL A 518 22.42 -0.02 14.81
C VAL A 518 21.95 0.95 15.91
N ARG A 519 22.01 2.25 15.63
CA ARG A 519 21.77 3.35 16.58
C ARG A 519 20.68 4.34 16.14
N GLY A 520 19.77 3.88 15.29
CA GLY A 520 18.64 4.69 14.83
C GLY A 520 18.36 4.57 13.34
N VAL A 521 17.68 5.57 12.79
CA VAL A 521 17.16 5.55 11.41
C VAL A 521 17.18 6.91 10.75
N VAL A 522 17.18 6.92 9.42
CA VAL A 522 16.93 8.11 8.58
C VAL A 522 15.66 7.88 7.79
N ALA A 523 14.75 8.85 7.86
CA ALA A 523 13.49 8.88 7.13
C ALA A 523 13.30 10.21 6.39
N THR A 524 12.32 10.26 5.51
CA THR A 524 11.85 11.50 4.87
C THR A 524 10.35 11.58 5.04
N ASN A 525 9.83 12.68 5.57
CA ASN A 525 8.38 12.83 5.78
C ASN A 525 7.64 13.33 4.53
N ALA A 526 6.31 13.49 4.63
CA ALA A 526 5.46 14.02 3.54
C ALA A 526 5.85 15.44 3.08
N ASP A 527 6.47 16.24 3.94
CA ASP A 527 6.94 17.59 3.62
C ASP A 527 8.35 17.60 3.00
N HIS A 528 8.87 16.43 2.63
CA HIS A 528 10.24 16.22 2.15
C HIS A 528 11.33 16.64 3.15
N GLU A 529 11.00 16.76 4.43
CA GLU A 529 11.97 16.99 5.50
C GLU A 529 12.69 15.68 5.84
N GLN A 530 14.01 15.76 6.03
CA GLN A 530 14.78 14.62 6.52
C GLN A 530 14.59 14.50 8.03
N VAL A 531 14.18 13.32 8.49
CA VAL A 531 14.03 12.99 9.91
C VAL A 531 15.13 12.01 10.29
N ILE A 532 16.06 12.45 11.12
CA ILE A 532 17.14 11.62 11.66
C ILE A 532 16.77 11.27 13.10
N VAL A 533 16.59 9.98 13.38
CA VAL A 533 16.26 9.50 14.72
C VAL A 533 17.46 8.76 15.27
N HIS A 534 18.02 9.25 16.37
CA HIS A 534 19.01 8.54 17.19
C HIS A 534 18.28 7.72 18.25
N ALA A 535 18.63 6.44 18.35
CA ALA A 535 18.05 5.53 19.33
C ALA A 535 19.03 4.45 19.78
N ASP A 536 18.81 3.88 20.95
CA ASP A 536 19.63 2.79 21.47
C ASP A 536 19.26 1.43 20.85
N ALA A 537 18.01 1.29 20.42
CA ALA A 537 17.52 0.13 19.69
C ALA A 537 16.55 0.51 18.57
N VAL A 538 16.57 -0.28 17.50
CA VAL A 538 15.64 -0.22 16.37
C VAL A 538 14.82 -1.51 16.30
N ILE A 539 13.49 -1.39 16.38
CA ILE A 539 12.58 -2.52 16.17
C ILE A 539 11.91 -2.41 14.80
N LEU A 540 12.24 -3.33 13.90
CA LEU A 540 11.55 -3.47 12.62
C LEU A 540 10.22 -4.21 12.83
N ALA A 541 9.11 -3.52 12.55
CA ALA A 541 7.75 -4.04 12.68
C ALA A 541 6.91 -3.70 11.43
N SER A 542 7.55 -3.71 10.25
CA SER A 542 7.04 -3.14 9.00
C SER A 542 6.06 -4.03 8.23
N GLY A 543 5.75 -5.22 8.73
CA GLY A 543 4.98 -6.23 7.99
C GLY A 543 5.75 -6.91 6.86
N GLY A 544 5.02 -7.65 6.03
CA GLY A 544 5.56 -8.52 4.98
C GLY A 544 5.74 -7.85 3.60
N PHE A 545 5.73 -8.68 2.56
CA PHE A 545 5.93 -8.26 1.17
C PHE A 545 4.86 -8.78 0.19
N ALA A 546 3.68 -9.14 0.69
CA ALA A 546 2.60 -9.73 -0.11
C ALA A 546 2.02 -8.77 -1.19
N ALA A 547 2.23 -7.46 -1.07
CA ALA A 547 1.84 -6.48 -2.09
C ALA A 547 2.94 -6.23 -3.14
N ASN A 548 4.09 -6.90 -3.05
CA ASN A 548 5.22 -6.75 -3.98
C ASN A 548 5.38 -7.99 -4.86
N THR A 549 4.65 -8.03 -5.98
CA THR A 549 4.66 -9.15 -6.94
C THR A 549 6.08 -9.51 -7.40
N LYS A 550 6.94 -8.53 -7.68
CA LYS A 550 8.33 -8.77 -8.11
C LYS A 550 9.14 -9.49 -7.03
N MET A 551 8.97 -9.11 -5.76
CA MET A 551 9.66 -9.76 -4.64
C MET A 551 9.10 -11.16 -4.38
N LEU A 552 7.78 -11.34 -4.50
CA LEU A 552 7.15 -12.66 -4.44
C LEU A 552 7.71 -13.61 -5.52
N GLN A 553 7.70 -13.18 -6.78
CA GLN A 553 8.24 -13.96 -7.90
C GLN A 553 9.73 -14.26 -7.73
N LYS A 554 10.53 -13.29 -7.27
CA LYS A 554 11.97 -13.47 -7.04
C LYS A 554 12.27 -14.62 -6.07
N TYR A 555 11.50 -14.75 -4.98
CA TYR A 555 11.77 -15.74 -3.96
C TYR A 555 10.96 -17.02 -4.09
N ASN A 556 9.87 -17.02 -4.87
CA ASN A 556 8.92 -18.13 -4.95
C ASN A 556 9.61 -19.48 -5.21
N THR A 557 9.45 -20.39 -4.26
CA THR A 557 9.81 -21.81 -4.44
C THR A 557 8.61 -22.74 -4.20
N TYR A 558 7.45 -22.19 -3.84
CA TYR A 558 6.30 -22.97 -3.38
C TYR A 558 5.19 -23.12 -4.43
N TRP A 559 4.82 -22.04 -5.14
CA TRP A 559 3.77 -22.07 -6.16
C TRP A 559 4.34 -22.36 -7.54
N THR A 560 3.62 -23.11 -8.38
CA THR A 560 4.07 -23.39 -9.77
C THR A 560 4.17 -22.11 -10.62
N ALA A 561 3.36 -21.10 -10.33
CA ALA A 561 3.42 -19.77 -10.93
C ALA A 561 2.86 -18.71 -9.99
N ILE A 562 3.29 -17.45 -10.18
CA ILE A 562 2.69 -16.25 -9.59
C ILE A 562 2.50 -15.24 -10.72
N ASP A 563 1.23 -14.97 -11.08
CA ASP A 563 0.89 -14.05 -12.17
C ASP A 563 1.40 -12.62 -11.89
N ASP A 564 1.79 -11.90 -12.95
CA ASP A 564 2.23 -10.50 -12.85
C ASP A 564 1.13 -9.57 -12.30
N ASP A 565 -0.14 -9.92 -12.56
CA ASP A 565 -1.32 -9.16 -12.14
C ASP A 565 -1.97 -9.70 -10.85
N VAL A 566 -1.29 -10.62 -10.13
CA VAL A 566 -1.82 -11.21 -8.90
C VAL A 566 -2.25 -10.10 -7.93
N LYS A 567 -3.50 -10.21 -7.45
CA LYS A 567 -4.04 -9.26 -6.49
C LYS A 567 -3.65 -9.66 -5.07
N THR A 568 -3.80 -8.73 -4.14
CA THR A 568 -3.45 -8.97 -2.74
C THR A 568 -4.59 -8.54 -1.81
N THR A 569 -4.76 -9.26 -0.70
CA THR A 569 -5.66 -8.82 0.38
C THR A 569 -5.02 -7.74 1.27
N ASN A 570 -3.75 -7.45 1.04
CA ASN A 570 -2.92 -6.64 1.92
C ASN A 570 -3.13 -5.15 1.69
N SER A 571 -2.70 -4.35 2.67
CA SER A 571 -2.41 -2.94 2.39
C SER A 571 -1.36 -2.85 1.27
N PRO A 572 -1.47 -1.90 0.33
CA PRO A 572 -0.44 -1.66 -0.68
C PRO A 572 0.91 -1.27 -0.06
N ALA A 573 0.95 -0.92 1.23
CA ALA A 573 2.16 -0.66 1.98
C ALA A 573 3.05 -1.90 2.20
N MET A 574 2.55 -3.13 2.01
CA MET A 574 3.27 -4.37 2.34
C MET A 574 4.28 -4.75 1.25
N THR A 575 5.36 -3.97 1.15
CA THR A 575 6.33 -4.02 0.04
C THR A 575 7.69 -4.59 0.41
N GLY A 576 7.87 -5.07 1.65
CA GLY A 576 9.13 -5.67 2.12
C GLY A 576 10.22 -4.67 2.50
N ASP A 577 9.87 -3.45 2.89
CA ASP A 577 10.85 -2.37 3.14
C ASP A 577 11.73 -2.68 4.36
N GLY A 578 11.16 -3.17 5.47
CA GLY A 578 11.95 -3.58 6.63
C GLY A 578 12.89 -4.76 6.35
N ILE A 579 12.51 -5.68 5.47
CA ILE A 579 13.40 -6.76 5.01
C ILE A 579 14.61 -6.18 4.26
N ARG A 580 14.41 -5.14 3.43
CA ARG A 580 15.51 -4.44 2.75
C ARG A 580 16.37 -3.65 3.73
N LEU A 581 15.77 -3.01 4.74
CA LEU A 581 16.51 -2.32 5.80
C LEU A 581 17.41 -3.31 6.56
N GLY A 582 16.87 -4.44 7.02
CA GLY A 582 17.67 -5.45 7.72
C GLY A 582 18.79 -6.03 6.86
N THR A 583 18.50 -6.41 5.62
CA THR A 583 19.54 -6.97 4.72
C THR A 583 20.62 -5.94 4.35
N SER A 584 20.32 -4.63 4.38
CA SER A 584 21.32 -3.58 4.15
C SER A 584 22.44 -3.53 5.20
N VAL A 585 22.21 -4.13 6.37
CA VAL A 585 23.19 -4.25 7.47
C VAL A 585 23.62 -5.70 7.73
N GLY A 586 23.38 -6.61 6.77
CA GLY A 586 23.89 -7.98 6.81
C GLY A 586 22.95 -9.02 7.43
N ALA A 587 21.68 -8.69 7.68
CA ALA A 587 20.71 -9.65 8.21
C ALA A 587 20.46 -10.84 7.28
N ASP A 588 20.38 -12.03 7.86
CA ASP A 588 20.00 -13.26 7.18
C ASP A 588 18.48 -13.36 7.00
N LEU A 589 18.07 -14.16 6.02
CA LEU A 589 16.67 -14.39 5.69
C LEU A 589 16.31 -15.86 5.83
N VAL A 590 15.06 -16.14 6.19
CA VAL A 590 14.55 -17.51 6.29
C VAL A 590 13.15 -17.61 5.69
N GLY A 591 12.87 -18.69 4.97
CA GLY A 591 11.52 -19.03 4.49
C GLY A 591 10.95 -18.13 3.38
N MET A 592 11.77 -17.31 2.72
CA MET A 592 11.31 -16.29 1.75
C MET A 592 10.47 -16.84 0.59
N GLY A 593 10.67 -18.11 0.21
CA GLY A 593 9.96 -18.73 -0.91
C GLY A 593 8.53 -19.19 -0.64
N PHE A 594 8.08 -19.11 0.62
CA PHE A 594 6.73 -19.50 1.02
C PHE A 594 5.84 -18.27 1.23
N SER A 595 4.88 -18.08 0.33
CA SER A 595 3.80 -17.12 0.46
C SER A 595 2.46 -17.84 0.60
N GLN A 596 1.57 -17.35 1.45
CA GLN A 596 0.21 -17.86 1.58
C GLN A 596 -0.71 -17.05 0.68
N MET A 597 -1.60 -17.73 -0.03
CA MET A 597 -2.65 -17.11 -0.83
C MET A 597 -4.04 -17.48 -0.29
N MET A 598 -5.00 -16.60 -0.55
CA MET A 598 -6.42 -16.90 -0.39
C MET A 598 -6.93 -17.41 -1.73
N PRO A 599 -7.53 -18.61 -1.79
CA PRO A 599 -7.90 -19.26 -3.06
C PRO A 599 -9.09 -18.59 -3.75
N VAL A 600 -10.02 -18.04 -2.95
CA VAL A 600 -11.29 -17.49 -3.41
C VAL A 600 -11.32 -16.00 -3.11
N SER A 601 -10.86 -15.20 -4.06
CA SER A 601 -10.83 -13.75 -3.96
C SER A 601 -11.39 -13.09 -5.22
N ASP A 602 -11.74 -11.82 -5.11
CA ASP A 602 -12.10 -10.99 -6.26
C ASP A 602 -10.95 -10.92 -7.29
N PRO A 603 -11.21 -11.16 -8.59
CA PRO A 603 -10.16 -11.15 -9.60
C PRO A 603 -9.56 -9.76 -9.85
N ASN A 604 -10.31 -8.69 -9.58
CA ASN A 604 -9.90 -7.33 -9.89
C ASN A 604 -9.30 -6.63 -8.66
N THR A 605 -9.87 -6.86 -7.48
CA THR A 605 -9.47 -6.17 -6.25
C THR A 605 -8.66 -7.06 -5.29
N GLY A 606 -8.77 -8.39 -5.37
CA GLY A 606 -8.19 -9.32 -4.42
C GLY A 606 -8.95 -9.45 -3.10
N GLU A 607 -10.12 -8.83 -2.98
CA GLU A 607 -10.94 -8.85 -1.77
C GLU A 607 -11.61 -10.20 -1.51
N LEU A 608 -11.85 -10.50 -0.24
CA LEU A 608 -12.39 -11.79 0.21
C LEU A 608 -13.91 -11.85 0.32
N PHE A 609 -14.57 -10.70 0.45
CA PHE A 609 -16.00 -10.61 0.77
C PHE A 609 -16.82 -9.94 -0.33
N THR A 610 -16.36 -9.99 -1.59
CA THR A 610 -17.15 -9.62 -2.77
C THR A 610 -17.94 -10.82 -3.29
N GLY A 611 -18.89 -10.62 -4.22
CA GLY A 611 -19.71 -11.68 -4.81
C GLY A 611 -20.52 -12.49 -3.79
N LEU A 612 -20.94 -13.70 -4.18
CA LEU A 612 -21.59 -14.65 -3.28
C LEU A 612 -20.53 -15.42 -2.47
N GLN A 613 -20.39 -15.10 -1.19
CA GLN A 613 -19.53 -15.83 -0.26
C GLN A 613 -20.35 -16.81 0.57
N VAL A 614 -20.01 -18.09 0.50
CA VAL A 614 -20.85 -19.20 1.01
C VAL A 614 -20.00 -20.20 1.81
N PRO A 615 -20.63 -21.08 2.60
CA PRO A 615 -19.91 -22.16 3.27
C PRO A 615 -19.18 -23.05 2.24
N PRO A 616 -17.96 -23.56 2.54
CA PRO A 616 -17.22 -24.41 1.60
C PRO A 616 -17.97 -25.65 1.11
N ALA A 617 -18.91 -26.19 1.90
CA ALA A 617 -19.79 -27.29 1.48
C ALA A 617 -20.63 -26.95 0.25
N ASN A 618 -20.95 -25.66 0.04
CA ASN A 618 -21.77 -25.15 -1.05
C ASN A 618 -20.96 -24.59 -2.23
N PHE A 619 -19.63 -24.68 -2.20
CA PHE A 619 -18.82 -24.33 -3.37
C PHE A 619 -18.92 -25.40 -4.45
N VAL A 620 -19.20 -24.96 -5.67
CA VAL A 620 -18.96 -25.68 -6.92
C VAL A 620 -18.01 -24.83 -7.74
N MET A 621 -16.74 -25.22 -7.80
CA MET A 621 -15.70 -24.47 -8.50
C MET A 621 -15.54 -25.02 -9.92
N VAL A 622 -15.79 -24.19 -10.94
CA VAL A 622 -15.58 -24.58 -12.35
C VAL A 622 -14.50 -23.72 -13.00
N ASN A 623 -13.62 -24.34 -13.77
CA ASN A 623 -12.60 -23.64 -14.54
C ASN A 623 -13.20 -22.95 -15.79
N GLN A 624 -12.34 -22.31 -16.59
CA GLN A 624 -12.74 -21.62 -17.82
C GLN A 624 -13.21 -22.56 -18.96
N GLN A 625 -13.29 -23.87 -18.71
CA GLN A 625 -13.89 -24.85 -19.62
C GLN A 625 -15.21 -25.42 -19.08
N GLY A 626 -15.74 -24.88 -17.97
CA GLY A 626 -17.00 -25.31 -17.36
C GLY A 626 -16.92 -26.63 -16.59
N LYS A 627 -15.71 -27.09 -16.25
CA LYS A 627 -15.46 -28.36 -15.52
C LYS A 627 -15.03 -28.08 -14.09
N ARG A 628 -15.45 -28.95 -13.16
CA ARG A 628 -14.84 -29.01 -11.83
C ARG A 628 -13.38 -29.44 -11.94
N PHE A 629 -12.57 -29.01 -10.98
CA PHE A 629 -11.12 -29.23 -11.02
C PHE A 629 -10.46 -29.51 -9.66
N VAL A 630 -11.21 -29.47 -8.56
CA VAL A 630 -10.66 -29.65 -7.21
C VAL A 630 -11.74 -30.09 -6.23
N ASN A 631 -11.32 -30.71 -5.12
CA ASN A 631 -12.16 -30.84 -3.93
C ASN A 631 -12.33 -29.46 -3.28
N GLU A 632 -13.52 -28.87 -3.39
CA GLU A 632 -13.80 -27.51 -2.93
C GLU A 632 -13.75 -27.35 -1.39
N TYR A 633 -13.65 -28.46 -0.65
CA TYR A 633 -13.44 -28.49 0.80
C TYR A 633 -11.96 -28.67 1.20
N GLY A 634 -11.05 -28.68 0.23
CA GLY A 634 -9.61 -28.82 0.45
C GLY A 634 -8.98 -27.65 1.22
N SER A 635 -7.71 -27.81 1.55
CA SER A 635 -6.91 -26.77 2.18
C SER A 635 -6.71 -25.57 1.23
N ARG A 636 -6.36 -24.41 1.80
CA ARG A 636 -6.09 -23.19 1.02
C ARG A 636 -5.05 -23.43 -0.08
N ASP A 637 -4.03 -24.21 0.22
CA ASP A 637 -2.91 -24.44 -0.68
C ASP A 637 -3.31 -25.35 -1.83
N GLU A 638 -4.08 -26.41 -1.54
CA GLU A 638 -4.64 -27.31 -2.56
C GLU A 638 -5.59 -26.55 -3.51
N LEU A 639 -6.49 -25.73 -2.96
CA LEU A 639 -7.42 -24.93 -3.75
C LEU A 639 -6.68 -23.89 -4.61
N THR A 640 -5.68 -23.23 -4.04
CA THR A 640 -4.87 -22.22 -4.75
C THR A 640 -4.06 -22.86 -5.87
N GLN A 641 -3.34 -23.95 -5.58
CA GLN A 641 -2.51 -24.63 -6.56
C GLN A 641 -3.35 -25.20 -7.70
N ALA A 642 -4.49 -25.82 -7.39
CA ALA A 642 -5.42 -26.30 -8.40
C ALA A 642 -5.97 -25.17 -9.27
N ALA A 643 -6.25 -23.99 -8.70
CA ALA A 643 -6.64 -22.82 -9.46
C ALA A 643 -5.52 -22.34 -10.39
N ILE A 644 -4.28 -22.22 -9.90
CA ILE A 644 -3.11 -21.84 -10.70
C ILE A 644 -2.93 -22.79 -11.89
N ASP A 645 -2.98 -24.10 -11.65
CA ASP A 645 -2.83 -25.12 -12.70
C ASP A 645 -3.99 -25.11 -13.72
N ASN A 646 -5.09 -24.40 -13.42
CA ASN A 646 -6.24 -24.19 -14.31
C ASN A 646 -6.34 -22.75 -14.85
N GLY A 647 -5.25 -21.97 -14.79
CA GLY A 647 -5.19 -20.60 -15.34
C GLY A 647 -5.64 -19.49 -14.38
N SER A 648 -5.69 -19.79 -13.08
CA SER A 648 -6.01 -18.90 -11.95
C SER A 648 -7.45 -18.37 -11.89
N LEU A 649 -8.08 -18.03 -13.02
CA LEU A 649 -9.48 -17.58 -13.06
C LEU A 649 -10.44 -18.78 -13.10
N PHE A 650 -11.38 -18.79 -12.17
CA PHE A 650 -12.45 -19.79 -12.10
C PHE A 650 -13.78 -19.15 -11.67
N TYR A 651 -14.85 -19.92 -11.68
CA TYR A 651 -16.18 -19.46 -11.30
C TYR A 651 -16.76 -20.32 -10.17
N LEU A 652 -17.38 -19.66 -9.18
CA LEU A 652 -18.29 -20.32 -8.25
C LEU A 652 -19.67 -20.39 -8.86
N ILE A 653 -20.20 -21.59 -9.05
CA ILE A 653 -21.55 -21.82 -9.57
C ILE A 653 -22.51 -22.07 -8.41
N ALA A 654 -23.64 -21.37 -8.42
CA ALA A 654 -24.68 -21.48 -7.42
C ALA A 654 -26.06 -21.25 -8.03
N ASP A 655 -27.11 -21.49 -7.24
CA ASP A 655 -28.51 -21.30 -7.63
C ASP A 655 -29.23 -20.40 -6.61
N GLU A 656 -30.55 -20.21 -6.75
CA GLU A 656 -31.35 -19.35 -5.85
C GLU A 656 -31.27 -19.77 -4.38
N ALA A 657 -31.12 -21.07 -4.09
CA ALA A 657 -31.08 -21.58 -2.73
C ALA A 657 -29.86 -21.10 -1.96
N ILE A 658 -28.80 -20.66 -2.65
CA ILE A 658 -27.56 -20.18 -2.04
C ILE A 658 -27.76 -18.98 -1.11
N LYS A 659 -28.80 -18.18 -1.35
CA LYS A 659 -29.14 -17.02 -0.51
C LYS A 659 -29.46 -17.40 0.94
N LYS A 660 -29.80 -18.67 1.20
CA LYS A 660 -30.06 -19.19 2.55
C LYS A 660 -28.78 -19.33 3.38
N THR A 661 -27.63 -19.48 2.74
CA THR A 661 -26.35 -19.78 3.41
C THR A 661 -25.25 -18.76 3.14
N ALA A 662 -25.42 -17.87 2.15
CA ALA A 662 -24.47 -16.81 1.84
C ALA A 662 -24.28 -15.82 3.00
N TYR A 663 -23.03 -15.48 3.31
CA TYR A 663 -22.66 -14.69 4.50
C TYR A 663 -22.75 -13.17 4.30
N ASN A 664 -22.67 -12.69 3.06
CA ASN A 664 -22.37 -11.28 2.75
C ASN A 664 -23.35 -10.62 1.76
N THR A 665 -24.48 -11.26 1.44
CA THR A 665 -25.32 -10.88 0.30
C THR A 665 -26.74 -10.42 0.68
N SER A 666 -27.38 -9.69 -0.23
CA SER A 666 -28.80 -9.33 -0.24
C SER A 666 -29.28 -9.26 -1.68
N GLN A 667 -30.61 -9.22 -1.92
CA GLN A 667 -31.12 -9.11 -3.29
C GLN A 667 -30.60 -7.86 -4.00
N ALA A 668 -30.61 -6.71 -3.31
CA ALA A 668 -30.08 -5.46 -3.85
C ALA A 668 -28.58 -5.55 -4.20
N LYS A 669 -27.76 -6.19 -3.35
CA LYS A 669 -26.33 -6.42 -3.64
C LYS A 669 -26.12 -7.29 -4.86
N ILE A 670 -26.91 -8.36 -5.01
CA ILE A 670 -26.84 -9.23 -6.20
C ILE A 670 -27.19 -8.44 -7.45
N ASP A 671 -28.28 -7.66 -7.42
CA ASP A 671 -28.69 -6.85 -8.58
C ASP A 671 -27.63 -5.82 -8.97
N GLN A 672 -27.00 -5.18 -7.99
CA GLN A 672 -25.88 -4.27 -8.21
C GLN A 672 -24.67 -4.98 -8.83
N GLN A 673 -24.26 -6.13 -8.27
CA GLN A 673 -23.13 -6.90 -8.79
C GLN A 673 -23.37 -7.41 -10.22
N VAL A 674 -24.63 -7.73 -10.57
CA VAL A 674 -25.02 -8.07 -11.95
C VAL A 674 -24.90 -6.85 -12.86
N ALA A 675 -25.36 -5.68 -12.43
CA ALA A 675 -25.23 -4.45 -13.20
C ALA A 675 -23.77 -4.06 -13.43
N ASP A 676 -22.92 -4.27 -12.42
CA ASP A 676 -21.47 -3.99 -12.46
C ASP A 676 -20.67 -5.05 -13.23
N GLY A 677 -21.30 -6.17 -13.62
CA GLY A 677 -20.64 -7.29 -14.30
C GLY A 677 -19.67 -8.08 -13.41
N THR A 678 -19.78 -7.95 -12.08
CA THR A 678 -18.96 -8.68 -11.09
C THR A 678 -19.61 -9.98 -10.63
N LEU A 679 -20.87 -10.22 -11.01
CA LEU A 679 -21.61 -11.46 -10.81
C LEU A 679 -22.54 -11.71 -12.00
N PHE A 680 -22.60 -12.95 -12.49
CA PHE A 680 -23.45 -13.32 -13.62
C PHE A 680 -24.72 -13.99 -13.12
N ARG A 681 -25.85 -13.72 -13.79
CA ARG A 681 -27.18 -14.27 -13.45
C ARG A 681 -27.91 -14.72 -14.72
N ALA A 682 -28.47 -15.92 -14.69
CA ALA A 682 -29.31 -16.44 -15.78
C ALA A 682 -30.46 -17.33 -15.27
N ASN A 683 -31.46 -17.59 -16.09
CA ASN A 683 -32.58 -18.49 -15.73
C ASN A 683 -32.30 -19.94 -16.10
N THR A 684 -31.30 -20.20 -16.93
CA THR A 684 -30.83 -21.54 -17.29
C THR A 684 -29.30 -21.63 -17.20
N LEU A 685 -28.78 -22.84 -16.99
CA LEU A 685 -27.32 -23.08 -17.01
C LEU A 685 -26.70 -22.81 -18.39
N ALA A 686 -27.45 -23.01 -19.48
CA ALA A 686 -26.97 -22.73 -20.82
C ALA A 686 -26.76 -21.22 -21.06
N GLU A 687 -27.73 -20.39 -20.67
CA GLU A 687 -27.59 -18.92 -20.70
C GLU A 687 -26.46 -18.45 -19.77
N LEU A 688 -26.28 -19.09 -18.60
CA LEU A 688 -25.17 -18.75 -17.70
C LEU A 688 -23.83 -19.08 -18.36
N ALA A 689 -23.71 -20.25 -19.01
CA ALA A 689 -22.52 -20.68 -19.71
C ALA A 689 -22.11 -19.71 -20.81
N GLU A 690 -23.07 -19.20 -21.58
CA GLU A 690 -22.84 -18.16 -22.59
C GLU A 690 -22.25 -16.88 -21.97
N GLN A 691 -22.78 -16.41 -20.84
CA GLN A 691 -22.28 -15.22 -20.15
C GLN A 691 -20.83 -15.37 -19.68
N ILE A 692 -20.47 -16.54 -19.14
CA ILE A 692 -19.11 -16.83 -18.66
C ILE A 692 -18.21 -17.43 -19.75
N LYS A 693 -18.68 -17.52 -21.00
CA LYS A 693 -17.95 -18.00 -22.18
C LYS A 693 -17.42 -19.44 -22.07
N VAL A 694 -18.22 -20.34 -21.47
CA VAL A 694 -17.94 -21.78 -21.44
C VAL A 694 -18.95 -22.55 -22.28
N ASP A 695 -18.63 -23.80 -22.61
CA ASP A 695 -19.54 -24.68 -23.37
C ASP A 695 -20.80 -25.02 -22.53
N PRO A 696 -22.02 -24.70 -23.01
CA PRO A 696 -23.28 -24.97 -22.30
C PRO A 696 -23.51 -26.43 -21.94
N ASP A 697 -23.14 -27.37 -22.82
CA ASP A 697 -23.33 -28.79 -22.61
C ASP A 697 -22.37 -29.29 -21.53
N VAL A 698 -21.13 -28.78 -21.52
CA VAL A 698 -20.14 -29.12 -20.49
C VAL A 698 -20.57 -28.61 -19.13
N LEU A 699 -20.97 -27.34 -19.00
CA LEU A 699 -21.40 -26.79 -17.71
C LEU A 699 -22.65 -27.52 -17.18
N THR A 700 -23.64 -27.75 -18.04
CA THR A 700 -24.87 -28.47 -17.65
C THR A 700 -24.56 -29.89 -17.16
N LYS A 701 -23.66 -30.59 -17.86
CA LYS A 701 -23.21 -31.91 -17.44
C LYS A 701 -22.49 -31.87 -16.08
N THR A 702 -21.55 -30.94 -15.90
CA THR A 702 -20.81 -30.76 -14.64
C THR A 702 -21.75 -30.56 -13.46
N ILE A 703 -22.76 -29.70 -13.60
CA ILE A 703 -23.73 -29.44 -12.53
C ILE A 703 -24.66 -30.63 -12.29
N SER A 704 -25.11 -31.31 -13.36
CA SER A 704 -25.90 -32.54 -13.22
C SER A 704 -25.13 -33.64 -12.48
N ASP A 705 -23.85 -33.83 -12.81
CA ASP A 705 -22.98 -34.81 -12.13
C ASP A 705 -22.78 -34.42 -10.65
N TYR A 706 -22.50 -33.15 -10.36
CA TYR A 706 -22.37 -32.65 -8.98
C TYR A 706 -23.65 -32.90 -8.15
N ASN A 707 -24.82 -32.59 -8.69
CA ASN A 707 -26.09 -32.82 -8.01
C ASN A 707 -26.31 -34.32 -7.71
N HIS A 708 -25.90 -35.20 -8.61
CA HIS A 708 -25.92 -36.64 -8.36
C HIS A 708 -24.98 -37.05 -7.22
N TYR A 709 -23.81 -36.40 -7.09
CA TYR A 709 -22.87 -36.65 -5.99
C TYR A 709 -23.44 -36.20 -4.64
N VAL A 710 -24.17 -35.07 -4.62
CA VAL A 710 -24.91 -34.61 -3.42
C VAL A 710 -25.94 -35.66 -3.00
N ASP A 711 -26.77 -36.15 -3.93
CA ASP A 711 -27.78 -37.17 -3.63
C ASP A 711 -27.15 -38.51 -3.19
N ALA A 712 -26.01 -38.89 -3.76
CA ALA A 712 -25.27 -40.09 -3.41
C ALA A 712 -24.48 -39.96 -2.09
N GLY A 713 -24.23 -38.75 -1.61
CA GLY A 713 -23.36 -38.46 -0.47
C GLY A 713 -21.88 -38.79 -0.71
N SER A 714 -21.47 -38.88 -1.98
CA SER A 714 -20.10 -39.26 -2.37
C SER A 714 -19.72 -38.66 -3.72
N ASP A 715 -18.54 -38.05 -3.79
CA ASP A 715 -17.96 -37.51 -5.03
C ASP A 715 -16.85 -38.44 -5.56
N PRO A 716 -17.09 -39.19 -6.66
CA PRO A 716 -16.08 -40.07 -7.25
C PRO A 716 -15.00 -39.31 -8.03
N GLU A 717 -15.21 -38.02 -8.35
CA GLU A 717 -14.33 -37.22 -9.19
C GLU A 717 -13.21 -36.58 -8.38
N PHE A 718 -13.55 -35.90 -7.28
CA PHE A 718 -12.59 -35.20 -6.43
C PHE A 718 -12.64 -35.61 -4.95
N HIS A 719 -13.46 -36.59 -4.59
CA HIS A 719 -13.56 -37.11 -3.21
C HIS A 719 -13.97 -36.04 -2.19
N LYS A 720 -14.76 -35.04 -2.60
CA LYS A 720 -15.45 -34.11 -1.69
C LYS A 720 -16.33 -34.91 -0.73
N THR A 721 -16.20 -34.65 0.58
CA THR A 721 -16.93 -35.38 1.64
C THR A 721 -17.99 -34.53 2.36
N ALA A 722 -18.06 -33.24 2.04
CA ALA A 722 -18.99 -32.29 2.67
C ALA A 722 -19.94 -31.73 1.61
N PHE A 723 -21.22 -32.08 1.69
CA PHE A 723 -22.28 -31.56 0.82
C PHE A 723 -23.38 -30.90 1.65
N ASP A 724 -24.00 -29.86 1.12
CA ASP A 724 -25.15 -29.19 1.74
C ASP A 724 -26.23 -28.87 0.68
N LEU A 725 -25.94 -27.99 -0.28
CA LEU A 725 -26.89 -27.60 -1.34
C LEU A 725 -26.57 -28.25 -2.71
N LYS A 726 -27.65 -28.51 -3.47
CA LYS A 726 -27.63 -28.76 -4.92
C LYS A 726 -27.71 -27.43 -5.69
N VAL A 727 -27.46 -27.50 -7.00
CA VAL A 727 -27.61 -26.39 -7.96
C VAL A 727 -28.67 -26.78 -8.99
N GLU A 728 -29.94 -26.50 -8.71
CA GLU A 728 -31.08 -26.96 -9.54
C GLU A 728 -32.22 -25.95 -9.65
N VAL A 729 -32.20 -24.86 -8.87
CA VAL A 729 -33.29 -23.87 -8.78
C VAL A 729 -32.86 -22.51 -9.34
N ALA A 730 -33.41 -22.15 -10.50
CA ALA A 730 -33.19 -20.84 -11.10
C ALA A 730 -33.65 -19.67 -10.19
N PRO A 731 -33.05 -18.47 -10.30
CA PRO A 731 -31.92 -18.14 -11.17
C PRO A 731 -30.60 -18.80 -10.75
N PHE A 732 -29.73 -19.04 -11.73
CA PHE A 732 -28.38 -19.53 -11.54
C PHE A 732 -27.38 -18.36 -11.54
N TYR A 733 -26.31 -18.54 -10.78
CA TYR A 733 -25.29 -17.53 -10.55
C TYR A 733 -23.90 -18.08 -10.87
N ALA A 734 -23.06 -17.25 -11.49
CA ALA A 734 -21.63 -17.51 -11.58
C ALA A 734 -20.87 -16.30 -11.02
N THR A 735 -19.98 -16.56 -10.05
CA THR A 735 -19.13 -15.51 -9.46
C THR A 735 -17.67 -15.75 -9.87
N PRO A 736 -17.03 -14.85 -10.62
CA PRO A 736 -15.62 -14.99 -11.01
C PRO A 736 -14.70 -14.85 -9.78
N ARG A 737 -13.66 -15.69 -9.71
CA ARG A 737 -12.70 -15.76 -8.60
C ARG A 737 -11.28 -16.01 -9.10
N LYS A 738 -10.30 -15.49 -8.37
CA LYS A 738 -8.86 -15.70 -8.60
C LYS A 738 -8.15 -15.81 -7.24
N PRO A 739 -7.05 -16.57 -7.13
CA PRO A 739 -6.21 -16.50 -5.94
C PRO A 739 -5.61 -15.10 -5.73
N ALA A 740 -5.49 -14.69 -4.47
CA ALA A 740 -4.83 -13.43 -4.08
C ALA A 740 -3.79 -13.67 -2.99
N THR A 741 -2.66 -12.97 -3.06
CA THR A 741 -1.60 -13.06 -2.04
C THR A 741 -2.11 -12.52 -0.70
N HIS A 742 -1.74 -13.19 0.38
CA HIS A 742 -2.32 -12.91 1.70
C HIS A 742 -1.28 -12.66 2.79
N HIS A 743 -0.22 -13.44 2.85
CA HIS A 743 0.80 -13.33 3.89
C HIS A 743 2.13 -13.91 3.42
N THR A 744 3.24 -13.35 3.88
CA THR A 744 4.57 -13.87 3.60
C THR A 744 5.19 -14.43 4.86
N MET A 745 5.37 -15.76 4.93
CA MET A 745 5.82 -16.43 6.15
C MET A 745 7.33 -16.31 6.38
N GLY A 746 8.08 -16.01 5.32
CA GLY A 746 9.50 -15.72 5.38
C GLY A 746 9.81 -14.25 5.64
N GLY A 747 11.01 -14.00 6.16
CA GLY A 747 11.45 -12.67 6.54
C GLY A 747 12.84 -12.68 7.14
N LEU A 748 13.15 -11.64 7.92
CA LEU A 748 14.37 -11.54 8.71
C LEU A 748 14.46 -12.70 9.69
N LYS A 749 15.61 -13.35 9.74
CA LYS A 749 15.86 -14.41 10.72
C LYS A 749 16.04 -13.80 12.11
N ILE A 750 15.34 -14.35 13.10
CA ILE A 750 15.41 -13.90 14.49
C ILE A 750 15.68 -15.06 15.45
N ASP A 751 16.16 -14.75 16.64
CA ASP A 751 16.17 -15.66 17.79
C ASP A 751 14.93 -15.48 18.70
N THR A 752 14.89 -16.17 19.84
CA THR A 752 13.79 -16.06 20.82
C THR A 752 13.72 -14.72 21.54
N GLY A 753 14.79 -13.92 21.52
CA GLY A 753 14.82 -12.54 22.01
C GLY A 753 14.32 -11.52 20.97
N ALA A 754 13.99 -11.99 19.77
CA ALA A 754 13.66 -11.18 18.60
C ALA A 754 14.84 -10.35 18.04
N HIS A 755 16.08 -10.70 18.38
CA HIS A 755 17.26 -10.12 17.75
C HIS A 755 17.32 -10.52 16.29
N VAL A 756 17.65 -9.59 15.39
CA VAL A 756 17.90 -9.93 13.99
C VAL A 756 19.26 -10.60 13.87
N LEU A 757 19.32 -11.75 13.21
CA LEU A 757 20.54 -12.53 13.06
C LEU A 757 21.22 -12.28 11.70
N ASP A 758 22.54 -12.22 11.69
CA ASP A 758 23.35 -12.20 10.47
C ASP A 758 23.52 -13.60 9.84
N HIS A 759 24.26 -13.69 8.74
CA HIS A 759 24.51 -14.95 8.02
C HIS A 759 25.37 -15.95 8.83
N GLN A 760 26.03 -15.51 9.90
CA GLN A 760 26.78 -16.33 10.84
C GLN A 760 25.91 -16.77 12.03
N GLY A 761 24.65 -16.33 12.09
CA GLY A 761 23.72 -16.59 13.17
C GLY A 761 24.04 -15.80 14.44
N GLN A 762 24.80 -14.71 14.34
CA GLN A 762 25.05 -13.79 15.45
C GLN A 762 24.01 -12.66 15.45
N PRO A 763 23.56 -12.18 16.62
CA PRO A 763 22.76 -10.97 16.72
C PRO A 763 23.44 -9.76 16.07
N ILE A 764 22.67 -8.96 15.33
CA ILE A 764 23.09 -7.64 14.88
C ILE A 764 22.75 -6.65 15.99
N ASP A 765 23.78 -6.12 16.64
CA ASP A 765 23.63 -5.26 17.82
C ASP A 765 22.69 -4.08 17.56
N GLY A 766 21.72 -3.90 18.45
CA GLY A 766 20.73 -2.82 18.39
C GLY A 766 19.57 -3.05 17.40
N LEU A 767 19.50 -4.19 16.72
CA LEU A 767 18.47 -4.47 15.71
C LEU A 767 17.56 -5.65 16.08
N TYR A 768 16.26 -5.38 16.10
CA TYR A 768 15.21 -6.35 16.45
C TYR A 768 14.14 -6.40 15.36
N ALA A 769 13.40 -7.50 15.29
CA ALA A 769 12.28 -7.64 14.36
C ALA A 769 11.09 -8.40 14.96
N ALA A 770 9.88 -7.91 14.72
CA ALA A 770 8.65 -8.51 15.23
C ALA A 770 7.49 -8.49 14.23
N GLY A 771 6.70 -9.57 14.21
CA GLY A 771 5.58 -9.75 13.30
C GLY A 771 6.01 -10.26 11.92
N GLU A 772 5.20 -10.01 10.90
CA GLU A 772 5.35 -10.60 9.54
C GLU A 772 6.67 -10.22 8.83
N VAL A 773 7.42 -9.22 9.32
CA VAL A 773 8.77 -8.91 8.81
C VAL A 773 9.80 -9.98 9.22
N ALA A 774 9.53 -10.73 10.29
CA ALA A 774 10.38 -11.82 10.80
C ALA A 774 9.92 -13.18 10.26
N GLY A 775 10.88 -14.03 9.93
CA GLY A 775 10.65 -15.38 9.41
C GLY A 775 10.92 -16.48 10.43
N GLY A 776 10.45 -17.69 10.13
CA GLY A 776 10.77 -18.91 10.88
C GLY A 776 9.71 -19.38 11.86
N ILE A 777 8.75 -18.53 12.24
CA ILE A 777 7.66 -18.89 13.15
C ILE A 777 6.61 -19.77 12.45
N HIS A 778 6.02 -19.25 11.37
CA HIS A 778 4.93 -19.94 10.63
C HIS A 778 5.45 -20.83 9.49
N ALA A 779 6.68 -20.57 9.02
CA ALA A 779 7.39 -21.34 8.02
C ALA A 779 6.61 -21.58 6.71
N GLY A 780 6.16 -22.81 6.43
CA GLY A 780 5.55 -23.15 5.16
C GLY A 780 4.10 -22.69 5.01
N ASN A 781 3.37 -22.52 6.12
CA ASN A 781 1.97 -22.10 6.11
C ASN A 781 1.51 -21.56 7.48
N ARG A 782 0.82 -20.43 7.47
CA ARG A 782 0.30 -19.82 8.71
C ARG A 782 -1.12 -20.28 9.01
N LEU A 783 -1.37 -20.74 10.24
CA LEU A 783 -2.74 -20.97 10.73
C LEU A 783 -3.50 -19.66 10.93
N GLY A 784 -4.79 -19.66 10.60
CA GLY A 784 -5.67 -18.52 10.88
C GLY A 784 -5.58 -18.09 12.35
N GLY A 785 -5.50 -16.79 12.63
CA GLY A 785 -5.39 -16.23 13.99
C GLY A 785 -3.98 -16.20 14.58
N ASN A 786 -3.04 -17.04 14.12
CA ASN A 786 -1.67 -17.07 14.66
C ASN A 786 -0.84 -15.82 14.32
N SER A 787 -1.16 -15.08 13.25
CA SER A 787 -0.48 -13.80 12.97
C SER A 787 -0.75 -12.77 14.05
N LEU A 788 -1.98 -12.72 14.58
CA LEU A 788 -2.30 -11.82 15.71
C LEU A 788 -1.57 -12.28 16.98
N SER A 789 -1.53 -13.60 17.23
CA SER A 789 -0.76 -14.16 18.35
C SER A 789 0.71 -13.75 18.29
N ASP A 790 1.29 -13.83 17.08
CA ASP A 790 2.68 -13.50 16.78
C ASP A 790 2.96 -12.01 17.02
N ILE A 791 2.26 -11.11 16.33
CA ILE A 791 2.56 -9.67 16.44
C ILE A 791 2.48 -9.15 17.87
N PHE A 792 1.51 -9.61 18.66
CA PHE A 792 1.34 -9.17 20.05
C PHE A 792 2.33 -9.83 20.99
N THR A 793 2.84 -11.02 20.66
CA THR A 793 3.82 -11.73 21.48
C THR A 793 5.24 -11.26 21.17
N PHE A 794 5.66 -11.36 19.91
CA PHE A 794 7.01 -10.95 19.50
C PHE A 794 7.20 -9.43 19.56
N GLY A 795 6.14 -8.62 19.42
CA GLY A 795 6.22 -7.18 19.70
C GLY A 795 6.56 -6.89 21.17
N ARG A 796 6.02 -7.68 22.12
CA ARG A 796 6.36 -7.55 23.55
C ARG A 796 7.77 -8.05 23.85
N ILE A 797 8.17 -9.16 23.23
CA ILE A 797 9.50 -9.76 23.39
C ILE A 797 10.58 -8.81 22.85
N ALA A 798 10.40 -8.27 21.64
CA ALA A 798 11.35 -7.33 21.04
C ALA A 798 11.54 -6.09 21.92
N ALA A 799 10.46 -5.51 22.45
CA ALA A 799 10.56 -4.37 23.36
C ALA A 799 11.28 -4.70 24.68
N ALA A 800 11.03 -5.89 25.26
CA ALA A 800 11.67 -6.28 26.51
C ALA A 800 13.18 -6.48 26.34
N ASN A 801 13.62 -7.14 25.26
CA ASN A 801 15.04 -7.38 25.01
C ASN A 801 15.76 -6.10 24.54
N ALA A 802 15.12 -5.28 23.71
CA ALA A 802 15.65 -3.96 23.33
C ALA A 802 16.01 -3.08 24.54
N LEU A 803 15.23 -3.14 25.61
CA LEU A 803 15.51 -2.42 26.86
C LEU A 803 16.59 -3.11 27.71
N ALA A 804 16.52 -4.43 27.85
CA ALA A 804 17.46 -5.19 28.69
C ALA A 804 18.91 -5.11 28.18
N ASP A 805 19.09 -5.24 26.85
CA ASP A 805 20.41 -5.19 26.24
C ASP A 805 21.03 -3.79 26.35
N HIS A 806 20.20 -2.75 26.31
CA HIS A 806 20.64 -1.38 26.54
C HIS A 806 21.15 -1.15 27.98
N GLU A 807 20.41 -1.62 28.99
CA GLU A 807 20.85 -1.49 30.40
C GLU A 807 22.18 -2.21 30.66
N THR A 808 22.41 -3.32 29.97
CA THR A 808 23.65 -4.10 30.09
C THR A 808 24.84 -3.37 29.47
N ALA A 809 24.66 -2.71 28.32
CA ALA A 809 25.72 -1.94 27.64
C ALA A 809 26.13 -0.64 28.34
N VAL A 810 25.29 -0.07 29.21
CA VAL A 810 25.60 1.16 29.99
C VAL A 810 26.35 0.85 31.30
N THR A 811 26.35 -0.41 31.74
CA THR A 811 26.96 -0.84 33.00
C THR A 811 28.35 -1.48 32.86
N GLU A 812 28.77 -1.82 31.64
CA GLU A 812 30.15 -2.16 31.26
C GLU A 812 30.95 -0.94 30.79
#